data_AF-A0A1Z7LXT6-F1
#
_entry.id   AF-A0A1Z7LXT6-F1
#
_cell.length_a   1.000
_cell.length_b   1.000
_cell.length_c   1.000
_cell.angle_alpha   90.00
_cell.angle_beta   90.00
_cell.angle_gamma   90.00
#
_symmetry.space_group_name_H-M   'P 1'
#
loop_
_entity.id
_entity.type
_entity.pdbx_description
1 polymer ?
#
loop_
_entity_poly.entity_id
_entity_poly.type
_entity_poly.pdbx_seq_one_letter_code
_entity_poly.pdbx_strand_id
1 'polypeptide(L)'
;MKKAAKIWRIVLSLIVVILYSVVWQLPVGGENYNLISAWIQALQAGDYMHFWLGSSAGPTLAFCHILGTIAALLYVVRLILMLLKKEVHALDLASRAMVFLCLIACIQAANAYEGVHGTELNSEQAELMPLLFVSIASLFEYVGFRFLDEWYEQMAAYREVKRQERAAKLRRKQALYFPGRYPKELGILIWENFRSSMKDGVLLILGGIFTAIFLIVAFGVFLSSGNIPQVPGIPEWILKLQGIFTSSTVMIIFLCILLMYNLISNYTKVRNREYRTFLILGIRTRTIYLLFAVEFGISMVLSAILGILAGGGLYSVLREALQGRIVLPSFFSSYVIGWGGIAFLLTLIFSTMLNQENILRMGNSTVLYEEKEAETVPSAVWRKVIMGLVLLDVAATWYTSEAWSENKGSYLFVVLGVFLILTGVMVRSVKKARLNPKKYIKDVLWNKEWRYRFKKNRWSIYVMTVVHICVLSFAGIPLISGMITPSAEAQLPYDIVSMAYDQDMDRVEAVMEEYDVKTQVYPMVRVNSVRGNSSLEDERMVSMEQGQYIGISEDTYRALKEALGKTPENLDLKDGEIHTVYQQNVSMPARNLDYSGSRTGNYLRFGQPLLYYSVDRRHEIYTGHEEVGRERDILTGVLGEGEQEQLVVFSDEEFERGYESVRKKNEENMPVLLEQGEAAWEEYMVQNEDNLTDGPTNLILWEVPKDQYEDVVSALSFLEEEHPIDRLFDERVGNLYPKDEMIGKVKESNVRDLTTQAVAAALVFVFGLFQIYSKTQSEAGTMQEQDLFLIRLGMKGKERRKLMHRQIHRPFWISAAAGILIETVFALLTFEVRSYQTGDMLRYSAAAAVFTILYYLIWEIWLTVMERKIWKEAGNGK
;
A
#
# COMPACT_ATOMS: atom_id res chain seq x y z
N MET A 1 -5.95 39.82 -21.09
CA MET A 1 -5.19 38.64 -20.62
C MET A 1 -5.05 38.58 -19.10
N LYS A 2 -4.37 39.51 -18.39
CA LYS A 2 -4.38 39.57 -16.90
C LYS A 2 -5.79 39.49 -16.28
N LYS A 3 -6.74 40.25 -16.83
CA LYS A 3 -8.17 40.15 -16.47
C LYS A 3 -8.75 38.76 -16.78
N ALA A 4 -8.46 38.18 -17.94
CA ALA A 4 -9.01 36.89 -18.37
C ALA A 4 -8.55 35.73 -17.47
N ALA A 5 -7.29 35.68 -17.05
CA ALA A 5 -6.90 34.61 -16.14
C ALA A 5 -7.33 34.85 -14.70
N LYS A 6 -7.44 36.11 -14.26
CA LYS A 6 -8.04 36.40 -12.96
C LYS A 6 -9.50 35.93 -12.95
N ILE A 7 -10.22 36.12 -14.05
CA ILE A 7 -11.55 35.56 -14.28
C ILE A 7 -11.49 34.03 -14.26
N TRP A 8 -10.56 33.39 -14.97
CA TRP A 8 -10.40 31.93 -14.94
C TRP A 8 -10.10 31.36 -13.55
N ARG A 9 -9.31 32.05 -12.72
CA ARG A 9 -9.06 31.67 -11.33
C ARG A 9 -10.32 31.70 -10.50
N ILE A 10 -11.07 32.79 -10.61
CA ILE A 10 -12.35 32.93 -9.91
C ILE A 10 -13.33 31.84 -10.37
N VAL A 11 -13.40 31.58 -11.68
CA VAL A 11 -14.26 30.53 -12.26
C VAL A 11 -13.85 29.14 -11.77
N LEU A 12 -12.57 28.80 -11.80
CA LEU A 12 -12.08 27.50 -11.33
C LEU A 12 -12.32 27.28 -9.84
N SER A 13 -12.03 28.28 -8.99
CA SER A 13 -12.31 28.17 -7.56
C SER A 13 -13.81 28.13 -7.26
N LEU A 14 -14.64 28.83 -8.04
CA LEU A 14 -16.10 28.75 -7.95
C LEU A 14 -16.63 27.36 -8.35
N ILE A 15 -16.05 26.76 -9.40
CA ILE A 15 -16.38 25.39 -9.81
C ILE A 15 -16.08 24.41 -8.68
N VAL A 16 -14.94 24.54 -7.99
CA VAL A 16 -14.62 23.68 -6.83
C VAL A 16 -15.65 23.83 -5.71
N VAL A 17 -16.06 25.06 -5.38
CA VAL A 17 -17.11 25.30 -4.37
C VAL A 17 -18.43 24.66 -4.80
N ILE A 18 -18.84 24.82 -6.06
CA ILE A 18 -20.09 24.23 -6.57
C ILE A 18 -20.00 22.70 -6.54
N LEU A 19 -18.87 22.14 -6.96
CA LEU A 19 -18.65 20.70 -6.93
C LEU A 19 -18.81 20.15 -5.51
N TYR A 20 -18.15 20.75 -4.52
CA TYR A 20 -18.22 20.31 -3.12
C TYR A 20 -19.56 20.59 -2.43
N SER A 21 -20.27 21.66 -2.80
CA SER A 21 -21.49 22.08 -2.10
C SER A 21 -22.76 21.51 -2.70
N VAL A 22 -22.76 21.17 -4.00
CA VAL A 22 -23.97 20.83 -4.76
C VAL A 22 -23.85 19.46 -5.44
N VAL A 23 -22.72 19.18 -6.08
CA VAL A 23 -22.52 17.93 -6.85
C VAL A 23 -22.06 16.80 -5.94
N TRP A 24 -21.40 17.14 -4.84
CA TRP A 24 -20.92 16.21 -3.83
C TRP A 24 -22.10 15.71 -3.00
N GLN A 25 -22.43 14.44 -3.18
CA GLN A 25 -23.52 13.76 -2.48
C GLN A 25 -22.94 12.62 -1.65
N LEU A 26 -23.29 12.61 -0.37
CA LEU A 26 -22.87 11.61 0.61
C LEU A 26 -24.06 10.67 0.82
N PRO A 27 -23.91 9.38 0.51
CA PRO A 27 -24.96 8.40 0.74
C PRO A 27 -25.06 8.12 2.25
N VAL A 28 -26.27 8.26 2.81
CA VAL A 28 -26.58 7.90 4.20
C VAL A 28 -27.97 7.26 4.24
N GLY A 29 -28.05 5.99 4.61
CA GLY A 29 -29.32 5.28 4.78
C GLY A 29 -30.19 5.23 3.52
N GLY A 30 -29.57 5.01 2.35
CA GLY A 30 -30.27 4.96 1.05
C GLY A 30 -30.68 6.32 0.45
N GLU A 31 -30.41 7.43 1.13
CA GLU A 31 -30.61 8.79 0.59
C GLU A 31 -29.28 9.53 0.38
N ASN A 32 -29.28 10.48 -0.57
CA ASN A 32 -28.09 11.22 -0.96
C ASN A 32 -28.14 12.67 -0.46
N TYR A 33 -27.22 13.01 0.44
CA TYR A 33 -27.16 14.32 1.06
C TYR A 33 -25.99 15.15 0.52
N ASN A 34 -26.27 16.37 0.05
CA ASN A 34 -25.21 17.34 -0.17
C ASN A 34 -24.66 17.87 1.17
N LEU A 35 -23.50 18.54 1.10
CA LEU A 35 -22.78 19.07 2.27
C LEU A 35 -23.66 19.91 3.22
N ILE A 36 -24.59 20.70 2.70
CA ILE A 36 -25.43 21.57 3.52
C ILE A 36 -26.60 20.78 4.13
N SER A 37 -27.24 19.92 3.33
CA SER A 37 -28.34 19.08 3.82
C SER A 37 -27.89 18.09 4.88
N ALA A 38 -26.66 17.55 4.78
CA ALA A 38 -26.10 16.65 5.78
C ALA A 38 -25.89 17.35 7.13
N TRP A 39 -25.41 18.61 7.14
CA TRP A 39 -25.36 19.41 8.39
C TRP A 39 -26.75 19.67 8.96
N ILE A 40 -27.76 19.96 8.13
CA ILE A 40 -29.13 20.22 8.59
C ILE A 40 -29.71 18.96 9.25
N GLN A 41 -29.58 17.80 8.62
CA GLN A 41 -30.05 16.52 9.16
C GLN A 41 -29.30 16.13 10.44
N ALA A 42 -27.97 16.26 10.45
CA ALA A 42 -27.16 15.97 11.63
C ALA A 42 -27.50 16.89 12.83
N LEU A 43 -27.85 18.16 12.59
CA LEU A 43 -28.30 19.08 13.63
C LEU A 43 -29.72 18.78 14.11
N GLN A 44 -30.60 18.30 13.23
CA GLN A 44 -31.96 17.87 13.58
C GLN A 44 -31.96 16.58 14.41
N ALA A 45 -31.00 15.68 14.17
CA ALA A 45 -30.82 14.45 14.93
C ALA A 45 -30.29 14.67 16.36
N GLY A 46 -29.82 15.87 16.70
CA GLY A 46 -29.31 16.21 18.04
C GLY A 46 -27.90 15.67 18.36
N ASP A 47 -27.43 14.67 17.62
CA ASP A 47 -26.06 14.15 17.65
C ASP A 47 -25.51 14.02 16.22
N TYR A 48 -24.38 14.69 15.97
CA TYR A 48 -23.72 14.69 14.67
C TYR A 48 -23.29 13.29 14.24
N MET A 49 -22.73 12.48 15.15
CA MET A 49 -22.21 11.16 14.79
C MET A 49 -23.34 10.17 14.55
N HIS A 50 -24.42 10.26 15.32
CA HIS A 50 -25.58 9.38 15.19
C HIS A 50 -26.21 9.40 13.79
N PHE A 51 -26.28 10.57 13.15
CA PHE A 51 -26.73 10.68 11.75
C PHE A 51 -25.85 9.87 10.78
N TRP A 52 -24.54 9.92 10.95
CA TRP A 52 -23.60 9.20 10.08
C TRP A 52 -23.55 7.71 10.34
N LEU A 53 -23.83 7.26 11.57
CA LEU A 53 -24.00 5.83 11.90
C LEU A 53 -25.16 5.18 11.14
N GLY A 54 -26.03 5.97 10.50
CA GLY A 54 -27.01 5.50 9.53
C GLY A 54 -26.42 4.99 8.20
N SER A 55 -25.11 5.00 8.03
CA SER A 55 -24.38 4.39 6.90
C SER A 55 -23.24 3.50 7.43
N SER A 56 -22.93 2.42 6.70
CA SER A 56 -21.88 1.46 7.07
C SER A 56 -20.48 2.07 7.14
N ALA A 57 -20.18 3.10 6.33
CA ALA A 57 -18.92 3.85 6.41
C ALA A 57 -19.02 5.09 7.31
N GLY A 58 -20.00 5.15 8.21
CA GLY A 58 -20.43 6.31 8.97
C GLY A 58 -19.30 7.19 9.55
N PRO A 59 -18.41 6.66 10.39
CA PRO A 59 -17.32 7.46 10.97
C PRO A 59 -16.37 8.05 9.90
N THR A 60 -16.11 7.29 8.83
CA THR A 60 -15.24 7.72 7.73
C THR A 60 -15.94 8.76 6.85
N LEU A 61 -17.24 8.61 6.60
CA LEU A 61 -18.07 9.59 5.89
C LEU A 61 -18.25 10.88 6.69
N ALA A 62 -18.45 10.78 8.01
CA ALA A 62 -18.47 11.91 8.92
C ALA A 62 -17.16 12.71 8.85
N PHE A 63 -16.03 12.00 8.85
CA PHE A 63 -14.71 12.61 8.69
C PHE A 63 -14.52 13.24 7.31
N CYS A 64 -14.95 12.57 6.23
CA CYS A 64 -14.98 13.13 4.87
C CYS A 64 -15.78 14.44 4.85
N HIS A 65 -17.00 14.42 5.40
CA HIS A 65 -17.90 15.56 5.44
C HIS A 65 -17.28 16.76 6.18
N ILE A 66 -16.62 16.54 7.32
CA ILE A 66 -15.88 17.59 8.05
C ILE A 66 -14.76 18.17 7.18
N LEU A 67 -13.91 17.32 6.61
CA LEU A 67 -12.78 17.76 5.79
C LEU A 67 -13.24 18.54 4.55
N GLY A 68 -14.28 18.06 3.88
CA GLY A 68 -14.87 18.72 2.72
C GLY A 68 -15.58 20.02 3.08
N THR A 69 -16.21 20.11 4.27
CA THR A 69 -16.77 21.38 4.78
C THR A 69 -15.68 22.41 5.00
N ILE A 70 -14.59 22.03 5.66
CA ILE A 70 -13.43 22.91 5.87
C ILE A 70 -12.84 23.30 4.50
N ALA A 71 -12.71 22.37 3.55
CA ALA A 71 -12.24 22.66 2.20
C ALA A 71 -13.13 23.70 1.50
N ALA A 72 -14.45 23.52 1.50
CA ALA A 72 -15.40 24.43 0.90
C ALA A 72 -15.32 25.84 1.54
N LEU A 73 -15.27 25.92 2.88
CA LEU A 73 -15.11 27.19 3.60
C LEU A 73 -13.82 27.91 3.23
N LEU A 74 -12.68 27.19 3.19
CA LEU A 74 -11.41 27.78 2.78
C LEU A 74 -11.45 28.29 1.34
N TYR A 75 -12.13 27.59 0.43
CA TYR A 75 -12.34 28.03 -0.95
C TYR A 75 -13.26 29.25 -1.07
N VAL A 76 -14.30 29.36 -0.23
CA VAL A 76 -15.17 30.54 -0.16
C VAL A 76 -14.40 31.76 0.34
N VAL A 77 -13.64 31.62 1.45
CA VAL A 77 -12.78 32.69 1.98
C VAL A 77 -11.76 33.12 0.92
N ARG A 78 -11.18 32.15 0.21
CA ARG A 78 -10.26 32.39 -0.90
C ARG A 78 -10.93 33.16 -2.05
N LEU A 79 -12.15 32.79 -2.45
CA LEU A 79 -12.92 33.48 -3.49
C LEU A 79 -13.20 34.94 -3.11
N ILE A 80 -13.62 35.19 -1.86
CA ILE A 80 -13.86 36.53 -1.31
C ILE A 80 -12.58 37.37 -1.38
N LEU A 81 -11.44 36.82 -0.94
CA LEU A 81 -10.15 37.52 -1.01
C LEU A 81 -9.73 37.82 -2.46
N MET A 82 -9.93 36.89 -3.39
CA MET A 82 -9.64 37.12 -4.81
C MET A 82 -10.49 38.25 -5.42
N LEU A 83 -11.78 38.34 -5.05
CA LEU A 83 -12.69 39.42 -5.42
C LEU A 83 -12.23 40.76 -4.83
N LEU A 84 -11.80 40.76 -3.56
CA LEU A 84 -11.20 41.90 -2.87
C LEU A 84 -9.76 42.23 -3.33
N LYS A 85 -9.23 41.48 -4.31
CA LYS A 85 -7.88 41.63 -4.86
C LYS A 85 -6.74 41.42 -3.84
N LYS A 86 -6.97 40.63 -2.79
CA LYS A 86 -5.95 40.17 -1.85
C LYS A 86 -5.60 38.70 -2.17
N GLU A 87 -4.31 38.38 -2.19
CA GLU A 87 -3.82 37.00 -2.38
C GLU A 87 -3.04 36.59 -1.13
N VAL A 88 -3.45 35.47 -0.50
CA VAL A 88 -2.81 34.93 0.71
C VAL A 88 -2.32 33.53 0.39
N HIS A 89 -1.00 33.38 0.24
CA HIS A 89 -0.40 32.13 -0.21
C HIS A 89 -0.63 30.95 0.76
N ALA A 90 -0.67 31.22 2.06
CA ALA A 90 -0.96 30.20 3.07
C ALA A 90 -2.39 29.64 2.95
N LEU A 91 -3.37 30.48 2.61
CA LEU A 91 -4.75 30.06 2.40
C LEU A 91 -4.89 29.21 1.13
N ASP A 92 -4.19 29.60 0.05
CA ASP A 92 -4.12 28.82 -1.19
C ASP A 92 -3.53 27.42 -0.96
N LEU A 93 -2.52 27.30 -0.09
CA LEU A 93 -1.93 26.01 0.25
C LEU A 93 -2.85 25.19 1.16
N ALA A 94 -3.45 25.82 2.16
CA ALA A 94 -4.36 25.16 3.11
C ALA A 94 -5.63 24.64 2.41
N SER A 95 -6.25 25.43 1.54
CA SER A 95 -7.46 25.02 0.81
C SER A 95 -7.20 23.77 -0.05
N ARG A 96 -6.03 23.71 -0.69
CA ARG A 96 -5.62 22.57 -1.54
C ARG A 96 -5.25 21.34 -0.71
N ALA A 97 -4.56 21.53 0.42
CA ALA A 97 -4.24 20.44 1.33
C ALA A 97 -5.52 19.79 1.87
N MET A 98 -6.55 20.59 2.19
CA MET A 98 -7.83 20.08 2.66
C MET A 98 -8.61 19.30 1.60
N VAL A 99 -8.61 19.74 0.34
CA VAL A 99 -9.18 18.95 -0.78
C VAL A 99 -8.46 17.61 -0.93
N PHE A 100 -7.13 17.60 -0.81
CA PHE A 100 -6.35 16.37 -0.91
C PHE A 100 -6.58 15.42 0.28
N LEU A 101 -6.67 15.95 1.50
CA LEU A 101 -7.03 15.16 2.69
C LEU A 101 -8.45 14.62 2.57
N CYS A 102 -9.38 15.42 2.04
CA CYS A 102 -10.74 14.98 1.76
C CYS A 102 -10.76 13.86 0.70
N LEU A 103 -9.97 13.94 -0.36
CA LEU A 103 -9.82 12.86 -1.34
C LEU A 103 -9.33 11.57 -0.66
N ILE A 104 -8.32 11.67 0.21
CA ILE A 104 -7.80 10.50 0.94
C ILE A 104 -8.90 9.91 1.82
N ALA A 105 -9.63 10.73 2.57
CA ALA A 105 -10.74 10.27 3.38
C ALA A 105 -11.83 9.60 2.53
N CYS A 106 -12.18 10.16 1.35
CA CYS A 106 -13.14 9.55 0.42
C CYS A 106 -12.65 8.20 -0.12
N ILE A 107 -11.35 8.06 -0.40
CA ILE A 107 -10.77 6.77 -0.79
C ILE A 107 -10.92 5.75 0.34
N GLN A 108 -10.68 6.17 1.59
CA GLN A 108 -10.89 5.29 2.74
C GLN A 108 -12.37 4.95 2.96
N ALA A 109 -13.28 5.91 2.77
CA ALA A 109 -14.72 5.64 2.82
C ALA A 109 -15.13 4.64 1.74
N ALA A 110 -14.62 4.76 0.51
CA ALA A 110 -14.90 3.81 -0.57
C ALA A 110 -14.28 2.42 -0.34
N ASN A 111 -13.14 2.35 0.34
CA ASN A 111 -12.51 1.10 0.78
C ASN A 111 -13.21 0.48 2.00
N ALA A 112 -14.05 1.22 2.72
CA ALA A 112 -14.81 0.72 3.86
C ALA A 112 -16.04 -0.13 3.46
N TYR A 113 -16.31 -0.26 2.16
CA TYR A 113 -17.33 -1.14 1.60
C TYR A 113 -16.64 -2.32 0.92
N GLU A 114 -16.12 -3.29 1.68
CA GLU A 114 -15.76 -4.60 1.13
C GLU A 114 -16.96 -5.54 1.33
N GLY A 115 -17.94 -5.44 0.42
CA GLY A 115 -19.23 -6.15 0.55
C GLY A 115 -19.45 -7.27 -0.46
N VAL A 116 -20.11 -8.35 -0.01
CA VAL A 116 -20.59 -9.45 -0.86
C VAL A 116 -21.59 -8.94 -1.92
N HIS A 117 -21.43 -9.43 -3.15
CA HIS A 117 -22.19 -9.07 -4.34
C HIS A 117 -23.72 -9.12 -4.12
N GLY A 118 -24.44 -8.04 -4.43
CA GLY A 118 -25.93 -8.01 -4.44
C GLY A 118 -26.61 -7.45 -3.18
N THR A 119 -25.84 -6.94 -2.22
CA THR A 119 -26.33 -6.26 -1.00
C THR A 119 -26.48 -4.74 -1.19
N GLU A 120 -27.27 -4.06 -0.35
CA GLU A 120 -27.41 -2.57 -0.33
C GLU A 120 -26.05 -1.84 -0.19
N LEU A 121 -25.06 -2.53 0.39
CA LEU A 121 -23.68 -2.09 0.57
C LEU A 121 -22.96 -1.80 -0.78
N ASN A 122 -23.26 -2.59 -1.82
CA ASN A 122 -22.69 -2.40 -3.17
C ASN A 122 -23.27 -1.19 -3.90
N SER A 123 -24.54 -0.85 -3.64
CA SER A 123 -25.14 0.39 -4.17
C SER A 123 -24.51 1.63 -3.55
N GLU A 124 -24.32 1.67 -2.23
CA GLU A 124 -23.67 2.81 -1.56
C GLU A 124 -22.21 2.99 -2.03
N GLN A 125 -21.45 1.89 -2.22
CA GLN A 125 -20.10 1.96 -2.78
C GLN A 125 -20.05 2.52 -4.21
N ALA A 126 -20.98 2.10 -5.07
CA ALA A 126 -21.11 2.64 -6.42
C ALA A 126 -21.46 4.14 -6.41
N GLU A 127 -22.23 4.60 -5.42
CA GLU A 127 -22.59 6.00 -5.20
C GLU A 127 -21.43 6.85 -4.64
N LEU A 128 -20.41 6.24 -4.05
CA LEU A 128 -19.17 6.92 -3.63
C LEU A 128 -18.19 7.19 -4.78
N MET A 129 -18.34 6.54 -5.93
CA MET A 129 -17.47 6.79 -7.10
C MET A 129 -17.55 8.25 -7.61
N PRO A 130 -18.73 8.87 -7.77
CA PRO A 130 -18.88 10.31 -7.99
C PRO A 130 -18.12 11.19 -6.97
N LEU A 131 -18.07 10.78 -5.70
CA LEU A 131 -17.39 11.47 -4.59
C LEU A 131 -15.87 11.61 -4.85
N LEU A 132 -15.26 10.53 -5.35
CA LEU A 132 -13.86 10.48 -5.77
C LEU A 132 -13.61 11.38 -6.99
N PHE A 133 -14.51 11.38 -7.97
CA PHE A 133 -14.40 12.23 -9.15
C PHE A 133 -14.47 13.72 -8.82
N VAL A 134 -15.36 14.14 -7.91
CA VAL A 134 -15.44 15.53 -7.43
C VAL A 134 -14.11 15.97 -6.78
N SER A 135 -13.52 15.09 -5.99
CA SER A 135 -12.25 15.33 -5.29
C SER A 135 -11.04 15.35 -6.26
N ILE A 136 -11.05 14.51 -7.30
CA ILE A 136 -10.06 14.52 -8.39
C ILE A 136 -10.24 15.75 -9.30
N ALA A 137 -11.48 16.14 -9.62
CA ALA A 137 -11.80 17.33 -10.42
C ALA A 137 -11.25 18.61 -9.78
N SER A 138 -11.27 18.67 -8.45
CA SER A 138 -10.69 19.80 -7.71
C SER A 138 -9.16 19.76 -7.63
N LEU A 139 -8.50 18.60 -7.84
CA LEU A 139 -7.06 18.58 -8.15
C LEU A 139 -6.74 19.22 -9.50
N PHE A 140 -7.62 19.13 -10.51
CA PHE A 140 -7.43 19.84 -11.79
C PHE A 140 -7.43 21.37 -11.64
N GLU A 141 -8.07 21.90 -10.59
CA GLU A 141 -7.98 23.33 -10.25
C GLU A 141 -6.53 23.71 -9.92
N TYR A 142 -5.83 22.94 -9.08
CA TYR A 142 -4.41 23.16 -8.79
C TYR A 142 -3.56 23.19 -10.07
N VAL A 143 -3.85 22.28 -11.00
CA VAL A 143 -3.18 22.20 -12.31
C VAL A 143 -3.44 23.45 -13.13
N GLY A 144 -4.71 23.84 -13.26
CA GLY A 144 -5.12 25.03 -13.99
C GLY A 144 -4.48 26.29 -13.42
N PHE A 145 -4.40 26.42 -12.10
CA PHE A 145 -3.77 27.56 -11.44
C PHE A 145 -2.26 27.61 -11.65
N ARG A 146 -1.56 26.50 -11.42
CA ARG A 146 -0.11 26.44 -11.63
C ARG A 146 0.24 26.69 -13.10
N PHE A 147 -0.56 26.14 -14.02
CA PHE A 147 -0.45 26.41 -15.45
C PHE A 147 -0.65 27.91 -15.74
N LEU A 148 -1.68 28.54 -15.16
CA LEU A 148 -1.93 29.97 -15.33
C LEU A 148 -0.81 30.85 -14.71
N ASP A 149 -0.35 30.54 -13.49
CA ASP A 149 0.74 31.24 -12.78
C ASP A 149 2.07 31.18 -13.57
N GLU A 150 2.50 29.98 -13.96
CA GLU A 150 3.74 29.80 -14.72
C GLU A 150 3.60 30.37 -16.15
N TRP A 151 2.43 30.24 -16.80
CA TRP A 151 2.15 30.92 -18.05
C TRP A 151 2.24 32.45 -17.91
N TYR A 152 1.89 33.02 -16.74
CA TYR A 152 2.06 34.43 -16.46
C TYR A 152 3.51 34.85 -16.28
N GLU A 153 4.27 34.12 -15.46
CA GLU A 153 5.68 34.40 -15.22
C GLU A 153 6.46 34.27 -16.52
N GLN A 154 6.20 33.22 -17.31
CA GLN A 154 6.78 33.06 -18.63
C GLN A 154 6.30 34.13 -19.61
N MET A 155 5.04 34.56 -19.61
CA MET A 155 4.57 35.68 -20.43
C MET A 155 5.11 37.04 -19.95
N ALA A 156 5.50 37.17 -18.69
CA ALA A 156 6.15 38.36 -18.14
C ALA A 156 7.63 38.41 -18.57
N ALA A 157 8.37 37.31 -18.39
CA ALA A 157 9.72 37.13 -18.93
C ALA A 157 9.75 37.27 -20.46
N TYR A 158 8.78 36.67 -21.14
CA TYR A 158 8.56 36.83 -22.59
C TYR A 158 8.19 38.26 -22.96
N ARG A 159 7.56 39.06 -22.08
CA ARG A 159 7.30 40.49 -22.33
C ARG A 159 8.55 41.34 -22.17
N GLU A 160 9.45 41.00 -21.24
CA GLU A 160 10.79 41.60 -21.11
C GLU A 160 11.60 41.35 -22.40
N VAL A 161 11.69 40.08 -22.81
CA VAL A 161 12.39 39.64 -24.02
C VAL A 161 11.74 40.20 -25.29
N LYS A 162 10.39 40.21 -25.36
CA LYS A 162 9.65 40.78 -26.50
C LYS A 162 9.70 42.30 -26.55
N ARG A 163 10.01 43.01 -25.45
CA ARG A 163 10.28 44.45 -25.48
C ARG A 163 11.60 44.72 -26.20
N GLN A 164 12.63 43.91 -25.92
CA GLN A 164 13.91 43.93 -26.65
C GLN A 164 13.75 43.45 -28.10
N GLU A 165 12.94 42.41 -28.36
CA GLU A 165 12.67 41.95 -29.72
C GLU A 165 11.75 42.88 -30.52
N ARG A 166 10.87 43.69 -29.92
CA ARG A 166 9.94 44.57 -30.67
C ARG A 166 10.68 45.59 -31.53
N ALA A 167 11.83 46.08 -31.06
CA ALA A 167 12.73 46.92 -31.83
C ALA A 167 13.34 46.18 -33.03
N ALA A 168 13.64 44.88 -32.89
CA ALA A 168 14.14 44.01 -33.97
C ALA A 168 13.02 43.45 -34.89
N LYS A 169 11.80 43.28 -34.38
CA LYS A 169 10.62 42.72 -35.06
C LYS A 169 10.00 43.68 -36.07
N LEU A 170 10.11 44.99 -35.86
CA LEU A 170 9.68 45.98 -36.86
C LEU A 170 10.54 45.88 -38.13
N ARG A 171 11.86 45.62 -38.01
CA ARG A 171 12.75 45.34 -39.15
C ARG A 171 12.52 43.95 -39.76
N ARG A 172 12.26 42.90 -38.95
CA ARG A 172 11.99 41.53 -39.45
C ARG A 172 10.62 41.33 -40.09
N LYS A 173 9.58 42.05 -39.64
CA LYS A 173 8.22 41.96 -40.24
C LYS A 173 8.16 42.49 -41.67
N GLN A 174 9.04 43.43 -42.04
CA GLN A 174 9.15 43.90 -43.43
C GLN A 174 10.03 42.99 -44.31
N ALA A 175 10.90 42.16 -43.74
CA ALA A 175 11.85 41.34 -44.50
C ALA A 175 11.51 39.83 -44.60
N LEU A 176 10.77 39.24 -43.65
CA LEU A 176 10.56 37.78 -43.56
C LEU A 176 9.14 37.37 -43.14
N TYR A 177 8.12 38.02 -43.71
CA TYR A 177 6.74 37.52 -43.60
C TYR A 177 6.57 36.34 -44.57
N PHE A 178 6.55 35.11 -44.05
CA PHE A 178 6.25 33.90 -44.83
C PHE A 178 4.79 33.47 -44.61
N PRO A 179 3.88 33.76 -45.57
CA PRO A 179 2.47 33.35 -45.54
C PRO A 179 2.22 31.96 -46.14
N GLY A 180 3.26 31.22 -46.53
CA GLY A 180 3.13 29.89 -47.16
C GLY A 180 2.88 28.75 -46.16
N ARG A 181 2.30 27.65 -46.67
CA ARG A 181 2.34 26.33 -46.00
C ARG A 181 3.80 25.86 -45.96
N TYR A 182 4.18 25.11 -44.92
CA TYR A 182 5.53 24.55 -44.88
C TYR A 182 5.73 23.60 -46.08
N PRO A 183 6.94 23.58 -46.69
CA PRO A 183 7.30 22.63 -47.73
C PRO A 183 7.09 21.18 -47.25
N LYS A 184 6.73 20.27 -48.18
CA LYS A 184 6.56 18.83 -47.85
C LYS A 184 7.86 18.23 -47.31
N GLU A 185 8.98 18.77 -47.76
CA GLU A 185 10.35 18.46 -47.36
C GLU A 185 10.58 18.66 -45.85
N LEU A 186 9.88 19.61 -45.22
CA LEU A 186 9.94 19.79 -43.77
C LEU A 186 9.31 18.60 -43.04
N GLY A 187 8.23 18.03 -43.58
CA GLY A 187 7.62 16.81 -43.06
C GLY A 187 8.56 15.61 -43.14
N ILE A 188 9.33 15.52 -44.24
CA ILE A 188 10.36 14.47 -44.44
C ILE A 188 11.48 14.63 -43.39
N LEU A 189 11.99 15.86 -43.20
CA LEU A 189 13.01 16.14 -42.19
C LEU A 189 12.53 15.82 -40.77
N ILE A 190 11.28 16.18 -40.46
CA ILE A 190 10.65 15.86 -39.17
C ILE A 190 10.56 14.33 -38.98
N TRP A 191 10.16 13.60 -40.02
CA TRP A 191 10.07 12.14 -39.99
C TRP A 191 11.44 11.46 -39.85
N GLU A 192 12.46 11.92 -40.57
CA GLU A 192 13.84 11.41 -40.42
C GLU A 192 14.40 11.72 -39.03
N ASN A 193 14.10 12.90 -38.49
CA ASN A 193 14.48 13.25 -37.13
C ASN A 193 13.77 12.34 -36.11
N PHE A 194 12.48 12.07 -36.29
CA PHE A 194 11.77 11.09 -35.47
C PHE A 194 12.39 9.69 -35.59
N ARG A 195 12.61 9.19 -36.81
CA ARG A 195 13.22 7.87 -37.08
C ARG A 195 14.62 7.71 -36.46
N SER A 196 15.46 8.73 -36.56
CA SER A 196 16.82 8.72 -36.01
C SER A 196 16.84 8.78 -34.48
N SER A 197 15.90 9.50 -33.88
CA SER A 197 15.72 9.62 -32.42
C SER A 197 14.81 8.54 -31.80
N MET A 198 14.31 7.56 -32.59
CA MET A 198 13.43 6.49 -32.10
C MET A 198 14.00 5.72 -30.91
N LYS A 199 15.34 5.57 -30.83
CA LYS A 199 16.01 4.89 -29.71
C LYS A 199 15.71 5.58 -28.37
N ASP A 200 15.55 6.90 -28.36
CA ASP A 200 15.22 7.67 -27.16
C ASP A 200 13.71 7.61 -26.83
N GLY A 201 12.86 7.46 -27.85
CA GLY A 201 11.42 7.21 -27.70
C GLY A 201 11.08 5.81 -27.17
N VAL A 202 11.89 4.79 -27.47
CA VAL A 202 11.66 3.40 -27.02
C VAL A 202 11.66 3.28 -25.49
N LEU A 203 12.51 4.02 -24.78
CA LEU A 203 12.52 4.02 -23.30
C LEU A 203 11.20 4.53 -22.71
N LEU A 204 10.64 5.58 -23.30
CA LEU A 204 9.35 6.13 -22.92
C LEU A 204 8.22 5.13 -23.20
N ILE A 205 8.28 4.43 -24.34
CA ILE A 205 7.29 3.42 -24.71
C ILE A 205 7.34 2.23 -23.75
N LEU A 206 8.53 1.66 -23.52
CA LEU A 206 8.71 0.53 -22.61
C LEU A 206 8.24 0.85 -21.19
N GLY A 207 8.58 2.03 -20.68
CA GLY A 207 8.12 2.44 -19.36
C GLY A 207 6.62 2.72 -19.28
N GLY A 208 6.01 3.21 -20.37
CA GLY A 208 4.56 3.29 -20.51
C GLY A 208 3.90 1.90 -20.50
N ILE A 209 4.48 0.93 -21.21
CA ILE A 209 4.02 -0.48 -21.22
C ILE A 209 4.07 -1.06 -19.80
N PHE A 210 5.21 -0.95 -19.11
CA PHE A 210 5.33 -1.44 -17.73
C PHE A 210 4.31 -0.78 -16.80
N THR A 211 4.14 0.54 -16.91
CA THR A 211 3.15 1.27 -16.10
C THR A 211 1.73 0.78 -16.34
N ALA A 212 1.36 0.56 -17.61
CA ALA A 212 0.05 0.02 -17.96
C ALA A 212 -0.13 -1.41 -17.44
N ILE A 213 0.87 -2.29 -17.57
CA ILE A 213 0.82 -3.66 -17.04
C ILE A 213 0.59 -3.63 -15.52
N PHE A 214 1.39 -2.87 -14.77
CA PHE A 214 1.27 -2.80 -13.31
C PHE A 214 -0.10 -2.26 -12.87
N LEU A 215 -0.61 -1.22 -13.53
CA LEU A 215 -1.90 -0.64 -13.16
C LEU A 215 -3.08 -1.54 -13.57
N ILE A 216 -3.02 -2.21 -14.72
CA ILE A 216 -4.08 -3.13 -15.16
C ILE A 216 -4.12 -4.37 -14.27
N VAL A 217 -2.96 -4.93 -13.90
CA VAL A 217 -2.89 -6.08 -12.99
C VAL A 217 -3.33 -5.66 -11.59
N ALA A 218 -2.84 -4.53 -11.06
CA ALA A 218 -3.21 -4.05 -9.73
C ALA A 218 -4.71 -3.74 -9.63
N PHE A 219 -5.28 -2.97 -10.58
CA PHE A 219 -6.70 -2.65 -10.58
C PHE A 219 -7.59 -3.83 -10.99
N GLY A 220 -7.13 -4.72 -11.86
CA GLY A 220 -7.85 -5.93 -12.24
C GLY A 220 -8.02 -6.90 -11.07
N VAL A 221 -6.99 -7.02 -10.23
CA VAL A 221 -7.05 -7.79 -8.98
C VAL A 221 -7.83 -7.03 -7.89
N PHE A 222 -7.56 -5.73 -7.71
CA PHE A 222 -8.22 -4.88 -6.70
C PHE A 222 -9.74 -4.74 -6.89
N LEU A 223 -10.25 -4.68 -8.12
CA LEU A 223 -11.68 -4.48 -8.39
C LEU A 223 -12.46 -5.78 -8.60
N SER A 224 -11.76 -6.91 -8.68
CA SER A 224 -12.41 -8.22 -8.63
C SER A 224 -12.75 -8.62 -7.19
N SER A 225 -12.28 -7.87 -6.17
CA SER A 225 -12.51 -8.13 -4.75
C SER A 225 -13.98 -8.13 -4.33
N GLY A 226 -14.78 -7.19 -4.82
CA GLY A 226 -16.21 -7.06 -4.47
C GLY A 226 -17.17 -7.93 -5.30
N ASN A 227 -16.67 -8.59 -6.35
CA ASN A 227 -17.49 -9.41 -7.25
C ASN A 227 -17.38 -10.91 -6.99
N ILE A 228 -16.61 -11.32 -5.99
CA ILE A 228 -16.47 -12.73 -5.63
C ILE A 228 -17.41 -12.96 -4.45
N PRO A 229 -18.59 -13.58 -4.65
CA PRO A 229 -19.33 -14.09 -3.50
C PRO A 229 -18.39 -14.96 -2.67
N GLN A 230 -18.39 -14.77 -1.36
CA GLN A 230 -17.77 -15.65 -0.37
C GLN A 230 -18.47 -17.01 -0.48
N VAL A 231 -18.12 -17.78 -1.51
CA VAL A 231 -18.61 -19.14 -1.74
C VAL A 231 -17.64 -20.05 -1.00
N PRO A 232 -18.12 -20.99 -0.17
CA PRO A 232 -17.29 -22.02 0.45
C PRO A 232 -16.39 -22.71 -0.59
N GLY A 233 -15.09 -22.87 -0.30
CA GLY A 233 -14.13 -23.56 -1.18
C GLY A 233 -13.21 -22.69 -2.06
N ILE A 234 -13.15 -21.36 -1.88
CA ILE A 234 -12.16 -20.50 -2.55
C ILE A 234 -10.78 -20.68 -1.88
N PRO A 235 -9.69 -20.93 -2.63
CA PRO A 235 -8.35 -20.99 -2.05
C PRO A 235 -7.90 -19.65 -1.47
N GLU A 236 -7.74 -19.58 -0.14
CA GLU A 236 -7.50 -18.34 0.61
C GLU A 236 -6.25 -17.54 0.18
N TRP A 237 -5.28 -18.17 -0.48
CA TRP A 237 -4.09 -17.46 -0.98
C TRP A 237 -4.39 -16.42 -2.04
N ILE A 238 -5.48 -16.62 -2.76
CA ILE A 238 -5.94 -15.69 -3.79
C ILE A 238 -6.55 -14.46 -3.11
N LEU A 239 -7.29 -14.66 -2.01
CA LEU A 239 -7.75 -13.59 -1.13
C LEU A 239 -6.57 -12.85 -0.47
N LYS A 240 -5.52 -13.56 -0.03
CA LYS A 240 -4.29 -12.93 0.49
C LYS A 240 -3.52 -12.14 -0.58
N LEU A 241 -3.40 -12.66 -1.80
CA LEU A 241 -2.80 -11.94 -2.94
C LEU A 241 -3.58 -10.67 -3.27
N GLN A 242 -4.91 -10.77 -3.32
CA GLN A 242 -5.79 -9.63 -3.47
C GLN A 242 -5.56 -8.61 -2.36
N GLY A 243 -5.64 -9.01 -1.08
CA GLY A 243 -5.37 -8.15 0.06
C GLY A 243 -4.00 -7.47 -0.02
N ILE A 244 -2.98 -8.15 -0.54
CA ILE A 244 -1.67 -7.55 -0.82
C ILE A 244 -1.77 -6.48 -1.91
N PHE A 245 -2.37 -6.76 -3.07
CA PHE A 245 -2.51 -5.74 -4.12
C PHE A 245 -3.39 -4.57 -3.68
N THR A 246 -4.48 -4.82 -2.97
CA THR A 246 -5.37 -3.81 -2.35
C THR A 246 -4.60 -2.91 -1.40
N SER A 247 -3.95 -3.49 -0.38
CA SER A 247 -3.12 -2.75 0.58
C SER A 247 -1.91 -2.04 -0.05
N SER A 248 -1.49 -2.48 -1.25
CA SER A 248 -0.32 -1.94 -1.97
C SER A 248 -0.67 -0.97 -3.10
N THR A 249 -1.95 -0.80 -3.44
CA THR A 249 -2.39 -0.10 -4.67
C THR A 249 -1.89 1.36 -4.68
N VAL A 250 -2.01 2.06 -3.56
CA VAL A 250 -1.52 3.45 -3.42
C VAL A 250 -0.02 3.54 -3.67
N MET A 251 0.76 2.58 -3.16
CA MET A 251 2.21 2.53 -3.35
C MET A 251 2.57 2.24 -4.82
N ILE A 252 1.86 1.31 -5.46
CA ILE A 252 2.06 0.98 -6.89
C ILE A 252 1.79 2.21 -7.76
N ILE A 253 0.68 2.92 -7.53
CA ILE A 253 0.36 4.17 -8.25
C ILE A 253 1.46 5.20 -8.05
N PHE A 254 1.94 5.38 -6.82
CA PHE A 254 3.03 6.31 -6.51
C PHE A 254 4.33 5.95 -7.25
N LEU A 255 4.70 4.68 -7.29
CA LEU A 255 5.86 4.19 -8.05
C LEU A 255 5.68 4.44 -9.56
N CYS A 256 4.52 4.11 -10.12
CA CYS A 256 4.17 4.38 -11.51
C CYS A 256 4.27 5.87 -11.87
N ILE A 257 3.79 6.76 -11.01
CA ILE A 257 3.95 8.22 -11.17
C ILE A 257 5.43 8.60 -11.18
N LEU A 258 6.24 8.07 -10.26
CA LEU A 258 7.68 8.34 -10.24
C LEU A 258 8.39 7.87 -11.52
N LEU A 259 8.03 6.68 -12.02
CA LEU A 259 8.54 6.15 -13.29
C LEU A 259 8.22 7.07 -14.46
N MET A 260 6.94 7.38 -14.63
CA MET A 260 6.47 8.21 -15.73
C MET A 260 7.03 9.63 -15.62
N TYR A 261 7.13 10.20 -14.41
CA TYR A 261 7.79 11.47 -14.19
C TYR A 261 9.25 11.47 -14.71
N ASN A 262 10.03 10.46 -14.34
CA ASN A 262 11.43 10.38 -14.75
C ASN A 262 11.58 10.21 -16.26
N LEU A 263 10.77 9.34 -16.87
CA LEU A 263 10.81 9.06 -18.31
C LEU A 263 10.40 10.28 -19.13
N ILE A 264 9.30 10.94 -18.76
CA ILE A 264 8.84 12.15 -19.43
C ILE A 264 9.89 13.26 -19.28
N SER A 265 10.43 13.45 -18.06
CA SER A 265 11.49 14.45 -17.82
C SER A 265 12.70 14.24 -18.73
N ASN A 266 13.10 12.98 -18.90
CA ASN A 266 14.23 12.63 -19.76
C ASN A 266 13.90 12.87 -21.23
N TYR A 267 12.79 12.30 -21.70
CA TYR A 267 12.33 12.43 -23.08
C TYR A 267 12.22 13.89 -23.51
N THR A 268 11.60 14.73 -22.68
CA THR A 268 11.50 16.18 -22.93
C THR A 268 12.86 16.85 -23.04
N LYS A 269 13.85 16.46 -22.22
CA LYS A 269 15.21 17.06 -22.27
C LYS A 269 15.96 16.70 -23.54
N VAL A 270 15.86 15.44 -23.98
CA VAL A 270 16.45 14.99 -25.26
C VAL A 270 15.80 15.76 -26.40
N ARG A 271 14.46 15.79 -26.43
CA ARG A 271 13.71 16.43 -27.50
C ARG A 271 13.91 17.94 -27.56
N ASN A 272 14.08 18.59 -26.40
CA ASN A 272 14.41 20.01 -26.34
C ASN A 272 15.69 20.32 -27.15
N ARG A 273 16.74 19.50 -27.04
CA ARG A 273 18.00 19.72 -27.77
C ARG A 273 17.79 19.70 -29.29
N GLU A 274 16.98 18.77 -29.78
CA GLU A 274 16.70 18.59 -31.21
C GLU A 274 15.77 19.69 -31.74
N TYR A 275 14.71 20.01 -31.00
CA TYR A 275 13.79 21.09 -31.35
C TYR A 275 14.44 22.48 -31.27
N ARG A 276 15.51 22.63 -30.49
CA ARG A 276 16.32 23.85 -30.50
C ARG A 276 16.87 24.15 -31.89
N THR A 277 17.34 23.12 -32.61
CA THR A 277 17.81 23.26 -33.99
C THR A 277 16.69 23.74 -34.91
N PHE A 278 15.48 23.19 -34.75
CA PHE A 278 14.30 23.63 -35.49
C PHE A 278 13.88 25.08 -35.20
N LEU A 279 13.97 25.53 -33.94
CA LEU A 279 13.75 26.94 -33.59
C LEU A 279 14.78 27.85 -34.27
N ILE A 280 16.04 27.45 -34.30
CA ILE A 280 17.13 28.20 -34.96
C ILE A 280 16.88 28.29 -36.48
N LEU A 281 16.41 27.20 -37.09
CA LEU A 281 16.03 27.16 -38.51
C LEU A 281 14.76 27.96 -38.84
N GLY A 282 14.11 28.57 -37.85
CA GLY A 282 12.97 29.47 -38.04
C GLY A 282 11.60 28.78 -37.98
N ILE A 283 11.51 27.53 -37.52
CA ILE A 283 10.23 26.86 -37.29
C ILE A 283 9.46 27.56 -36.17
N ARG A 284 8.15 27.77 -36.36
CA ARG A 284 7.29 28.40 -35.36
C ARG A 284 7.21 27.53 -34.09
N THR A 285 7.30 28.17 -32.93
CA THR A 285 7.18 27.52 -31.61
C THR A 285 5.88 26.70 -31.47
N ARG A 286 4.76 27.17 -32.03
CA ARG A 286 3.49 26.42 -32.04
C ARG A 286 3.60 25.08 -32.77
N THR A 287 4.37 25.03 -33.86
CA THR A 287 4.60 23.81 -34.64
C THR A 287 5.44 22.81 -33.86
N ILE A 288 6.40 23.28 -33.05
CA ILE A 288 7.23 22.42 -32.19
C ILE A 288 6.41 21.79 -31.07
N TYR A 289 5.55 22.56 -30.40
CA TYR A 289 4.64 22.00 -29.39
C TYR A 289 3.65 21.00 -29.99
N LEU A 290 3.17 21.26 -31.21
CA LEU A 290 2.30 20.31 -31.92
C LEU A 290 3.06 19.01 -32.25
N LEU A 291 4.31 19.13 -32.72
CA LEU A 291 5.16 17.98 -33.02
C LEU A 291 5.41 17.14 -31.76
N PHE A 292 5.78 17.78 -30.66
CA PHE A 292 5.93 17.12 -29.36
C PHE A 292 4.65 16.39 -28.94
N ALA A 293 3.51 17.07 -29.02
CA ALA A 293 2.22 16.50 -28.60
C ALA A 293 1.83 15.29 -29.45
N VAL A 294 2.08 15.31 -30.75
CA VAL A 294 1.82 14.18 -31.66
C VAL A 294 2.74 13.00 -31.34
N GLU A 295 4.04 13.24 -31.22
CA GLU A 295 5.02 12.16 -30.96
C GLU A 295 4.85 11.54 -29.58
N PHE A 296 4.66 12.38 -28.57
CA PHE A 296 4.35 11.95 -27.21
C PHE A 296 3.02 11.20 -27.17
N GLY A 297 1.97 11.73 -27.81
CA GLY A 297 0.65 11.13 -27.86
C GLY A 297 0.66 9.75 -28.54
N ILE A 298 1.31 9.62 -29.70
CA ILE A 298 1.47 8.33 -30.40
C ILE A 298 2.23 7.33 -29.51
N SER A 299 3.31 7.78 -28.86
CA SER A 299 4.10 6.92 -27.96
C SER A 299 3.25 6.40 -26.80
N MET A 300 2.41 7.26 -26.21
CA MET A 300 1.52 6.89 -25.10
C MET A 300 0.39 5.96 -25.54
N VAL A 301 -0.23 6.21 -26.70
CA VAL A 301 -1.26 5.33 -27.27
C VAL A 301 -0.68 3.95 -27.58
N LEU A 302 0.49 3.89 -28.22
CA LEU A 302 1.16 2.62 -28.50
C LEU A 302 1.52 1.87 -27.20
N SER A 303 2.00 2.60 -26.18
CA SER A 303 2.30 2.02 -24.87
C SER A 303 1.05 1.47 -24.18
N ALA A 304 -0.07 2.19 -24.25
CA ALA A 304 -1.34 1.75 -23.69
C ALA A 304 -1.84 0.48 -24.39
N ILE A 305 -1.83 0.44 -25.73
CA ILE A 305 -2.27 -0.73 -26.51
C ILE A 305 -1.40 -1.94 -26.18
N LEU A 306 -0.07 -1.81 -26.26
CA LEU A 306 0.85 -2.90 -25.98
C LEU A 306 0.82 -3.33 -24.51
N GLY A 307 0.65 -2.37 -23.60
CA GLY A 307 0.51 -2.63 -22.16
C GLY A 307 -0.80 -3.32 -21.80
N ILE A 308 -1.91 -2.96 -22.44
CA ILE A 308 -3.20 -3.64 -22.32
C ILE A 308 -3.09 -5.07 -22.86
N LEU A 309 -2.48 -5.27 -24.03
CA LEU A 309 -2.29 -6.61 -24.59
C LEU A 309 -1.39 -7.50 -23.73
N ALA A 310 -0.24 -6.97 -23.29
CA ALA A 310 0.71 -7.71 -22.46
C ALA A 310 0.18 -7.96 -21.04
N GLY A 311 -0.41 -6.93 -20.42
CA GLY A 311 -1.02 -7.01 -19.09
C GLY A 311 -2.25 -7.90 -19.09
N GLY A 312 -3.05 -7.87 -20.17
CA GLY A 312 -4.18 -8.75 -20.38
C GLY A 312 -3.79 -10.20 -20.63
N GLY A 313 -2.72 -10.44 -21.39
CA GLY A 313 -2.13 -11.77 -21.53
C GLY A 313 -1.65 -12.30 -20.17
N LEU A 314 -0.93 -11.49 -19.39
CA LEU A 314 -0.47 -11.86 -18.05
C LEU A 314 -1.65 -12.13 -17.10
N TYR A 315 -2.67 -11.27 -17.09
CA TYR A 315 -3.90 -11.45 -16.32
C TYR A 315 -4.68 -12.69 -16.78
N SER A 316 -4.68 -13.01 -18.06
CA SER A 316 -5.36 -14.20 -18.60
C SER A 316 -4.61 -15.48 -18.26
N VAL A 317 -3.27 -15.46 -18.27
CA VAL A 317 -2.44 -16.58 -17.77
C VAL A 317 -2.65 -16.77 -16.27
N LEU A 318 -2.72 -15.68 -15.50
CA LEU A 318 -3.14 -15.72 -14.11
C LEU A 318 -4.53 -16.37 -14.01
N ARG A 319 -5.51 -15.90 -14.79
CA ARG A 319 -6.89 -16.44 -14.80
C ARG A 319 -6.98 -17.90 -15.20
N GLU A 320 -6.18 -18.36 -16.15
CA GLU A 320 -6.17 -19.74 -16.65
C GLU A 320 -5.43 -20.69 -15.70
N ALA A 321 -4.35 -20.23 -15.07
CA ALA A 321 -3.76 -20.91 -13.92
C ALA A 321 -4.74 -21.03 -12.73
N LEU A 322 -5.82 -20.25 -12.75
CA LEU A 322 -6.88 -20.18 -11.75
C LEU A 322 -8.23 -20.76 -12.25
N GLN A 323 -8.30 -21.32 -13.46
CA GLN A 323 -9.56 -21.84 -14.02
C GLN A 323 -10.03 -23.10 -13.27
N GLY A 324 -11.33 -23.12 -12.94
CA GLY A 324 -11.98 -24.19 -12.17
C GLY A 324 -12.12 -23.90 -10.67
N ARG A 325 -11.64 -22.75 -10.17
CA ARG A 325 -11.67 -22.38 -8.74
C ARG A 325 -12.21 -20.99 -8.43
N ILE A 326 -12.10 -20.02 -9.36
CA ILE A 326 -12.69 -18.67 -9.24
C ILE A 326 -13.27 -18.20 -10.57
N VAL A 327 -14.42 -17.52 -10.54
CA VAL A 327 -14.96 -16.79 -11.68
C VAL A 327 -14.31 -15.40 -11.75
N LEU A 328 -13.06 -15.33 -12.20
CA LEU A 328 -12.44 -14.04 -12.50
C LEU A 328 -13.14 -13.41 -13.71
N PRO A 329 -13.45 -12.09 -13.67
CA PRO A 329 -14.00 -11.38 -14.82
C PRO A 329 -13.13 -11.62 -16.04
N SER A 330 -13.77 -11.77 -17.20
CA SER A 330 -13.04 -11.80 -18.47
C SER A 330 -12.14 -10.57 -18.56
N PHE A 331 -10.93 -10.73 -19.11
CA PHE A 331 -10.05 -9.61 -19.39
C PHE A 331 -10.77 -8.48 -20.14
N PHE A 332 -11.72 -8.82 -21.02
CA PHE A 332 -12.55 -7.88 -21.77
C PHE A 332 -13.70 -7.24 -20.96
N SER A 333 -13.74 -7.42 -19.64
CA SER A 333 -14.69 -6.71 -18.78
C SER A 333 -14.44 -5.21 -18.86
N SER A 334 -15.51 -4.43 -19.04
CA SER A 334 -15.48 -2.97 -19.01
C SER A 334 -14.89 -2.43 -17.71
N TYR A 335 -14.97 -3.19 -16.62
CA TYR A 335 -14.41 -2.82 -15.32
C TYR A 335 -12.87 -2.88 -15.30
N VAL A 336 -12.25 -3.98 -15.71
CA VAL A 336 -10.79 -4.16 -15.61
C VAL A 336 -10.05 -3.23 -16.59
N ILE A 337 -10.48 -3.19 -17.85
CA ILE A 337 -9.89 -2.33 -18.87
C ILE A 337 -10.23 -0.86 -18.60
N GLY A 338 -11.46 -0.58 -18.16
CA GLY A 338 -11.92 0.77 -17.86
C GLY A 338 -11.12 1.41 -16.73
N TRP A 339 -11.11 0.78 -15.55
CA TRP A 339 -10.44 1.35 -14.37
C TRP A 339 -8.92 1.33 -14.47
N GLY A 340 -8.32 0.24 -14.94
CA GLY A 340 -6.88 0.18 -15.21
C GLY A 340 -6.44 1.22 -16.26
N GLY A 341 -7.27 1.43 -17.29
CA GLY A 341 -7.09 2.47 -18.29
C GLY A 341 -7.20 3.89 -17.73
N ILE A 342 -8.21 4.16 -16.88
CA ILE A 342 -8.38 5.45 -16.20
C ILE A 342 -7.18 5.72 -15.28
N ALA A 343 -6.74 4.74 -14.49
CA ALA A 343 -5.58 4.87 -13.62
C ALA A 343 -4.29 5.17 -14.42
N PHE A 344 -4.11 4.52 -15.57
CA PHE A 344 -3.00 4.81 -16.48
C PHE A 344 -3.07 6.24 -17.02
N LEU A 345 -4.26 6.69 -17.47
CA LEU A 345 -4.46 8.05 -17.96
C LEU A 345 -4.20 9.10 -16.87
N LEU A 346 -4.70 8.90 -15.64
CA LEU A 346 -4.46 9.79 -14.51
C LEU A 346 -2.97 9.85 -14.16
N THR A 347 -2.30 8.70 -14.11
CA THR A 347 -0.84 8.62 -13.89
C THR A 347 -0.07 9.38 -14.95
N LEU A 348 -0.47 9.24 -16.21
CA LEU A 348 0.13 9.93 -17.36
C LEU A 348 -0.07 11.45 -17.26
N ILE A 349 -1.30 11.89 -17.02
CA ILE A 349 -1.65 13.31 -16.87
C ILE A 349 -0.83 13.92 -15.74
N PHE A 350 -0.84 13.30 -14.55
CA PHE A 350 -0.13 13.78 -13.38
C PHE A 350 1.39 13.84 -13.60
N SER A 351 1.97 12.81 -14.23
CA SER A 351 3.40 12.77 -14.53
C SER A 351 3.83 13.80 -15.58
N THR A 352 2.97 14.06 -16.57
CA THR A 352 3.17 15.11 -17.58
C THR A 352 3.10 16.50 -16.94
N MET A 353 2.14 16.71 -16.04
CA MET A 353 1.99 17.94 -15.28
C MET A 353 3.20 18.24 -14.38
N LEU A 354 3.71 17.23 -13.67
CA LEU A 354 4.94 17.38 -12.89
C LEU A 354 6.15 17.78 -13.77
N ASN A 355 6.10 17.47 -15.07
CA ASN A 355 7.11 17.83 -16.07
C ASN A 355 6.82 19.08 -16.90
N GLN A 356 5.74 19.82 -16.61
CA GLN A 356 5.32 20.95 -17.42
C GLN A 356 6.41 22.03 -17.60
N GLU A 357 7.22 22.30 -16.58
CA GLU A 357 8.29 23.30 -16.65
C GLU A 357 9.33 22.90 -17.71
N ASN A 358 9.68 21.61 -17.78
CA ASN A 358 10.60 21.08 -18.78
C ASN A 358 9.99 21.21 -20.19
N ILE A 359 8.68 20.95 -20.32
CA ILE A 359 7.97 20.99 -21.61
C ILE A 359 7.88 22.44 -22.12
N LEU A 360 7.47 23.39 -21.26
CA LEU A 360 7.33 24.79 -21.62
C LEU A 360 8.67 25.48 -21.95
N ARG A 361 9.79 24.98 -21.42
CA ARG A 361 11.11 25.51 -21.76
C ARG A 361 11.53 25.19 -23.21
N MET A 362 10.96 24.15 -23.84
CA MET A 362 11.28 23.78 -25.21
C MET A 362 11.03 24.89 -26.23
N GLY A 363 10.03 25.74 -25.98
CA GLY A 363 9.68 26.82 -26.89
C GLY A 363 10.48 28.11 -26.72
N ASN A 364 11.29 28.23 -25.66
CA ASN A 364 11.92 29.48 -25.22
C ASN A 364 13.46 29.47 -25.35
N SER A 365 14.09 28.31 -25.59
CA SER A 365 15.54 28.20 -25.68
C SER A 365 16.06 28.56 -27.09
N THR A 366 16.16 29.84 -27.43
CA THR A 366 16.78 30.28 -28.69
C THR A 366 18.28 30.57 -28.57
N VAL A 367 18.85 30.46 -27.37
CA VAL A 367 20.27 30.74 -27.11
C VAL A 367 21.12 29.49 -27.40
N LEU A 368 22.08 29.61 -28.34
CA LEU A 368 23.00 28.53 -28.73
C LEU A 368 23.89 28.03 -27.57
N TYR A 369 24.19 28.91 -26.62
CA TYR A 369 24.96 28.63 -25.41
C TYR A 369 24.16 29.10 -24.19
N GLU A 370 23.27 28.28 -23.65
CA GLU A 370 22.78 28.50 -22.29
C GLU A 370 23.97 28.22 -21.36
N GLU A 371 24.52 29.27 -20.73
CA GLU A 371 25.36 29.06 -19.56
C GLU A 371 24.55 28.24 -18.56
N LYS A 372 25.06 27.06 -18.20
CA LYS A 372 24.34 26.14 -17.32
C LYS A 372 24.41 26.68 -15.90
N GLU A 373 23.47 27.55 -15.56
CA GLU A 373 23.38 28.13 -14.22
C GLU A 373 23.27 27.02 -13.17
N ALA A 374 23.90 27.24 -12.01
CA ALA A 374 23.84 26.28 -10.92
C ALA A 374 22.39 26.13 -10.44
N GLU A 375 21.91 24.89 -10.36
CA GLU A 375 20.56 24.61 -9.87
C GLU A 375 20.30 25.24 -8.48
N THR A 376 19.05 25.66 -8.27
CA THR A 376 18.65 26.28 -7.01
C THR A 376 18.75 25.28 -5.86
N VAL A 377 19.51 25.65 -4.82
CA VAL A 377 19.68 24.86 -3.61
C VAL A 377 18.87 25.50 -2.48
N PRO A 378 17.94 24.77 -1.83
CA PRO A 378 17.16 25.31 -0.72
C PRO A 378 18.05 25.82 0.42
N SER A 379 17.59 26.83 1.15
CA SER A 379 18.35 27.40 2.28
C SER A 379 18.16 26.64 3.59
N ALA A 380 16.95 26.15 3.87
CA ALA A 380 16.62 25.51 5.13
C ALA A 380 17.08 24.04 5.19
N VAL A 381 18.00 23.73 6.11
CA VAL A 381 18.45 22.37 6.44
C VAL A 381 17.56 21.79 7.53
N TRP A 382 17.65 22.33 8.75
CA TRP A 382 17.05 21.75 9.95
C TRP A 382 15.53 21.63 9.88
N ARG A 383 14.81 22.63 9.33
CA ARG A 383 13.34 22.53 9.15
C ARG A 383 12.91 21.29 8.35
N LYS A 384 13.70 20.87 7.35
CA LYS A 384 13.38 19.67 6.56
C LYS A 384 13.72 18.39 7.31
N VAL A 385 14.86 18.37 8.00
CA VAL A 385 15.26 17.19 8.79
C VAL A 385 14.25 16.95 9.90
N ILE A 386 13.88 18.00 10.67
CA ILE A 386 12.90 17.89 11.76
C ILE A 386 11.54 17.43 11.21
N MET A 387 11.01 18.07 10.16
CA MET A 387 9.74 17.64 9.56
C MET A 387 9.81 16.20 9.04
N GLY A 388 10.93 15.80 8.45
CA GLY A 388 11.11 14.43 8.00
C GLY A 388 11.17 13.41 9.14
N LEU A 389 11.79 13.77 10.27
CA LEU A 389 11.80 12.94 11.48
C LEU A 389 10.39 12.81 12.08
N VAL A 390 9.61 13.90 12.11
CA VAL A 390 8.19 13.85 12.54
C VAL A 390 7.38 12.92 11.64
N LEU A 391 7.60 12.92 10.32
CA LEU A 391 6.91 11.99 9.42
C LEU A 391 7.34 10.53 9.65
N LEU A 392 8.60 10.27 10.01
CA LEU A 392 9.06 8.93 10.37
C LEU A 392 8.46 8.46 11.70
N ASP A 393 8.32 9.36 12.66
CA ASP A 393 7.67 9.09 13.95
C ASP A 393 6.18 8.75 13.73
N VAL A 394 5.45 9.55 12.97
CA VAL A 394 4.06 9.26 12.56
C VAL A 394 3.96 7.92 11.83
N ALA A 395 4.93 7.60 10.97
CA ALA A 395 4.96 6.31 10.28
C ALA A 395 5.15 5.15 11.25
N ALA A 396 6.06 5.27 12.22
CA ALA A 396 6.33 4.26 13.23
C ALA A 396 5.11 4.05 14.13
N THR A 397 4.52 5.13 14.67
CA THR A 397 3.32 5.05 15.52
C THR A 397 2.14 4.41 14.78
N TRP A 398 2.01 4.66 13.47
CA TRP A 398 0.95 4.05 12.69
C TRP A 398 1.24 2.57 12.40
N TYR A 399 2.50 2.21 12.13
CA TYR A 399 2.92 0.84 11.90
C TYR A 399 2.78 -0.04 13.17
N THR A 400 2.96 0.52 14.36
CA THR A 400 2.86 -0.17 15.65
C THR A 400 1.48 -0.05 16.31
N SER A 401 0.59 0.78 15.79
CA SER A 401 -0.76 0.95 16.35
C SER A 401 -1.53 -0.35 16.27
N GLU A 402 -2.21 -0.74 17.35
CA GLU A 402 -3.02 -1.97 17.41
C GLU A 402 -4.08 -1.99 16.31
N ALA A 403 -4.89 -0.94 16.19
CA ALA A 403 -5.93 -0.84 15.16
C ALA A 403 -5.43 -0.90 13.70
N TRP A 404 -4.14 -0.69 13.44
CA TRP A 404 -3.58 -0.58 12.09
C TRP A 404 -2.21 -1.26 11.98
N SER A 405 -2.01 -2.31 12.77
CA SER A 405 -0.70 -2.95 12.93
C SER A 405 -0.17 -3.42 11.57
N GLU A 406 1.09 -3.11 11.31
CA GLU A 406 1.77 -3.39 10.04
C GLU A 406 1.09 -2.85 8.77
N ASN A 407 0.19 -1.86 8.89
CA ASN A 407 -0.49 -1.31 7.74
C ASN A 407 0.50 -0.69 6.74
N LYS A 408 0.41 -1.16 5.50
CA LYS A 408 1.29 -0.77 4.39
C LYS A 408 1.19 0.72 4.02
N GLY A 409 0.12 1.41 4.42
CA GLY A 409 -0.03 2.86 4.26
C GLY A 409 1.03 3.70 5.00
N SER A 410 1.57 3.19 6.11
CA SER A 410 2.64 3.84 6.90
C SER A 410 3.89 4.16 6.06
N TYR A 411 4.22 3.31 5.08
CA TYR A 411 5.35 3.50 4.18
C TYR A 411 5.26 4.77 3.32
N LEU A 412 4.06 5.33 3.09
CA LEU A 412 3.93 6.63 2.40
C LEU A 412 4.60 7.76 3.19
N PHE A 413 4.41 7.78 4.51
CA PHE A 413 5.04 8.76 5.40
C PHE A 413 6.54 8.57 5.46
N VAL A 414 7.01 7.31 5.43
CA VAL A 414 8.44 6.99 5.34
C VAL A 414 9.06 7.59 4.08
N VAL A 415 8.44 7.33 2.93
CA VAL A 415 8.90 7.81 1.64
C VAL A 415 8.94 9.35 1.62
N LEU A 416 7.91 10.04 2.13
CA LEU A 416 7.91 11.50 2.25
C LEU A 416 8.95 12.03 3.25
N GLY A 417 9.11 11.39 4.41
CA GLY A 417 10.06 11.76 5.45
C GLY A 417 11.51 11.63 4.97
N VAL A 418 11.82 10.51 4.32
CA VAL A 418 13.14 10.24 3.70
C VAL A 418 13.47 11.28 2.63
N PHE A 419 12.49 11.71 1.81
CA PHE A 419 12.71 12.79 0.83
C PHE A 419 13.19 14.09 1.50
N LEU A 420 12.56 14.47 2.61
CA LEU A 420 12.88 15.70 3.34
C LEU A 420 14.24 15.61 4.04
N ILE A 421 14.52 14.49 4.71
CA ILE A 421 15.81 14.21 5.37
C ILE A 421 16.93 14.22 4.33
N LEU A 422 16.79 13.46 3.24
CA LEU A 422 17.75 13.41 2.15
C LEU A 422 18.00 14.81 1.57
N THR A 423 16.95 15.60 1.35
CA THR A 423 17.08 17.00 0.92
C THR A 423 17.89 17.82 1.92
N GLY A 424 17.58 17.72 3.22
CA GLY A 424 18.28 18.45 4.28
C GLY A 424 19.77 18.10 4.35
N VAL A 425 20.09 16.80 4.35
CA VAL A 425 21.46 16.26 4.36
C VAL A 425 22.24 16.75 3.13
N MET A 426 21.63 16.73 1.95
CA MET A 426 22.27 17.18 0.72
C MET A 426 22.50 18.69 0.69
N VAL A 427 21.56 19.50 1.21
CA VAL A 427 21.78 20.95 1.37
C VAL A 427 22.96 21.21 2.31
N ARG A 428 23.03 20.49 3.43
CA ARG A 428 24.14 20.59 4.39
C ARG A 428 25.48 20.22 3.75
N SER A 429 25.53 19.16 2.94
CA SER A 429 26.78 18.73 2.29
C SER A 429 27.31 19.78 1.32
N VAL A 430 26.44 20.39 0.50
CA VAL A 430 26.80 21.48 -0.41
C VAL A 430 27.27 22.72 0.35
N LYS A 431 26.58 23.10 1.44
CA LYS A 431 26.99 24.24 2.28
C LYS A 431 28.34 23.99 2.95
N LYS A 432 28.56 22.80 3.51
CA LYS A 432 29.83 22.41 4.16
C LYS A 432 30.99 22.40 3.17
N ALA A 433 30.77 21.97 1.93
CA ALA A 433 31.80 21.97 0.89
C ALA A 433 32.26 23.40 0.56
N ARG A 434 31.36 24.39 0.61
CA ARG A 434 31.69 25.81 0.38
C ARG A 434 32.50 26.46 1.50
N LEU A 435 32.34 25.99 2.74
CA LEU A 435 33.12 26.50 3.89
C LEU A 435 34.60 26.13 3.80
N ASN A 436 34.99 25.17 2.95
CA ASN A 436 36.38 24.74 2.75
C ASN A 436 36.82 24.87 1.27
N PRO A 437 37.16 26.07 0.79
CA PRO A 437 37.46 26.32 -0.62
C PRO A 437 38.59 25.46 -1.19
N LYS A 438 39.66 25.22 -0.40
CA LYS A 438 40.80 24.37 -0.80
C LYS A 438 40.37 22.94 -1.13
N LYS A 439 39.51 22.34 -0.30
CA LYS A 439 38.97 20.99 -0.52
C LYS A 439 37.94 20.97 -1.65
N TYR A 440 37.15 22.05 -1.79
CA TYR A 440 36.17 22.18 -2.86
C TYR A 440 36.81 22.15 -4.25
N ILE A 441 37.91 22.89 -4.43
CA ILE A 441 38.66 22.96 -5.70
C ILE A 441 39.35 21.63 -6.01
N LYS A 442 39.94 20.97 -5.00
CA LYS A 442 40.59 19.65 -5.17
C LYS A 442 39.63 18.60 -5.76
N ASP A 443 38.37 18.63 -5.36
CA ASP A 443 37.32 17.71 -5.83
C ASP A 443 36.35 18.37 -6.83
N VAL A 444 36.78 19.38 -7.60
CA VAL A 444 35.87 20.22 -8.42
C VAL A 444 35.02 19.40 -9.40
N LEU A 445 35.59 18.39 -10.06
CA LEU A 445 34.89 17.52 -11.01
C LEU A 445 33.76 16.71 -10.36
N TRP A 446 33.86 16.47 -9.05
CA TRP A 446 32.82 15.81 -8.26
C TRP A 446 31.86 16.81 -7.65
N ASN A 447 32.37 17.88 -7.05
CA ASN A 447 31.57 18.90 -6.38
C ASN A 447 30.66 19.64 -7.37
N LYS A 448 31.06 19.73 -8.65
CA LYS A 448 30.17 20.22 -9.72
C LYS A 448 28.87 19.42 -9.77
N GLU A 449 28.92 18.09 -9.62
CA GLU A 449 27.73 17.24 -9.73
C GLU A 449 26.77 17.50 -8.56
N TRP A 450 27.29 17.72 -7.35
CA TRP A 450 26.47 18.03 -6.18
C TRP A 450 25.86 19.43 -6.20
N ARG A 451 26.54 20.39 -6.84
CA ARG A 451 26.07 21.78 -6.89
C ARG A 451 25.25 22.08 -8.13
N TYR A 452 25.75 21.76 -9.32
CA TYR A 452 25.12 22.08 -10.60
C TYR A 452 24.03 21.08 -10.98
N ARG A 453 24.03 19.87 -10.42
CA ARG A 453 22.98 18.86 -10.62
C ARG A 453 22.28 18.46 -9.31
N PHE A 454 22.15 19.40 -8.38
CA PHE A 454 21.58 19.17 -7.05
C PHE A 454 20.20 18.48 -7.09
N LYS A 455 19.22 19.08 -7.77
CA LYS A 455 17.85 18.55 -7.91
C LYS A 455 17.86 17.19 -8.60
N LYS A 456 18.65 17.03 -9.67
CA LYS A 456 18.74 15.77 -10.43
C LYS A 456 19.31 14.63 -9.58
N ASN A 457 20.45 14.85 -8.92
CA ASN A 457 21.08 13.84 -8.07
C ASN A 457 20.22 13.53 -6.84
N ARG A 458 19.60 14.53 -6.22
CA ARG A 458 18.64 14.33 -5.13
C ARG A 458 17.49 13.42 -5.54
N TRP A 459 16.83 13.73 -6.67
CA TRP A 459 15.72 12.93 -7.17
C TRP A 459 16.14 11.51 -7.50
N SER A 460 17.30 11.33 -8.11
CA SER A 460 17.81 9.99 -8.39
C SER A 460 18.08 9.19 -7.12
N ILE A 461 18.76 9.77 -6.12
CA ILE A 461 19.05 9.07 -4.87
C ILE A 461 17.74 8.72 -4.17
N TYR A 462 16.78 9.65 -4.17
CA TYR A 462 15.48 9.43 -3.60
C TYR A 462 14.73 8.26 -4.23
N VAL A 463 14.58 8.23 -5.56
CA VAL A 463 13.88 7.16 -6.27
C VAL A 463 14.50 5.79 -5.96
N MET A 464 15.84 5.72 -5.89
CA MET A 464 16.50 4.47 -5.50
C MET A 464 16.27 4.10 -4.05
N THR A 465 16.22 5.09 -3.16
CA THR A 465 15.91 4.84 -1.75
C THR A 465 14.50 4.27 -1.61
N VAL A 466 13.51 4.81 -2.35
CA VAL A 466 12.14 4.26 -2.39
C VAL A 466 12.13 2.82 -2.86
N VAL A 467 12.86 2.50 -3.95
CA VAL A 467 12.98 1.11 -4.43
C VAL A 467 13.58 0.19 -3.35
N HIS A 468 14.64 0.62 -2.65
CA HIS A 468 15.22 -0.15 -1.56
C HIS A 468 14.22 -0.39 -0.43
N ILE A 469 13.47 0.64 -0.01
CA ILE A 469 12.42 0.52 1.01
C ILE A 469 11.34 -0.48 0.56
N CYS A 470 10.90 -0.41 -0.69
CA CYS A 470 9.88 -1.31 -1.20
C CYS A 470 10.36 -2.78 -1.29
N VAL A 471 11.63 -3.03 -1.62
CA VAL A 471 12.14 -4.41 -1.69
C VAL A 471 12.55 -4.94 -0.33
N LEU A 472 13.30 -4.18 0.47
CA LEU A 472 13.91 -4.65 1.71
C LEU A 472 12.96 -4.59 2.91
N SER A 473 12.09 -3.58 2.98
CA SER A 473 11.16 -3.41 4.10
C SER A 473 9.78 -3.95 3.73
N PHE A 474 9.14 -3.34 2.73
CA PHE A 474 7.73 -3.61 2.41
C PHE A 474 7.47 -5.06 1.97
N ALA A 475 8.23 -5.58 1.02
CA ALA A 475 8.15 -6.99 0.60
C ALA A 475 9.14 -7.88 1.36
N GLY A 476 10.28 -7.30 1.79
CA GLY A 476 11.37 -8.03 2.40
C GLY A 476 11.05 -8.55 3.80
N ILE A 477 10.38 -7.78 4.66
CA ILE A 477 10.03 -8.22 6.01
C ILE A 477 9.14 -9.48 6.00
N PRO A 478 7.99 -9.49 5.28
CA PRO A 478 7.18 -10.70 5.17
C PRO A 478 7.94 -11.87 4.50
N LEU A 479 8.74 -11.57 3.47
CA LEU A 479 9.52 -12.57 2.75
C LEU A 479 10.56 -13.27 3.66
N ILE A 480 11.37 -12.49 4.38
CA ILE A 480 12.39 -13.00 5.30
C ILE A 480 11.73 -13.76 6.45
N SER A 481 10.62 -13.24 6.98
CA SER A 481 9.86 -13.93 8.02
C SER A 481 9.34 -15.28 7.54
N GLY A 482 8.88 -15.39 6.29
CA GLY A 482 8.54 -16.67 5.65
C GLY A 482 9.72 -17.62 5.48
N MET A 483 10.93 -17.12 5.24
CA MET A 483 12.13 -17.97 5.10
C MET A 483 12.59 -18.60 6.42
N ILE A 484 12.27 -17.95 7.56
CA ILE A 484 12.65 -18.44 8.89
C ILE A 484 11.53 -19.23 9.58
N THR A 485 10.35 -19.33 8.95
CA THR A 485 9.24 -20.14 9.44
C THR A 485 9.69 -21.59 9.67
N PRO A 486 9.49 -22.15 10.87
CA PRO A 486 9.80 -23.55 11.17
C PRO A 486 9.04 -24.52 10.25
N SER A 487 9.45 -25.78 10.19
CA SER A 487 8.69 -26.79 9.44
C SER A 487 7.30 -26.98 10.05
N ALA A 488 6.34 -27.48 9.24
CA ALA A 488 4.96 -27.66 9.69
C ALA A 488 4.87 -28.60 10.90
N GLU A 489 5.73 -29.62 10.96
CA GLU A 489 5.80 -30.58 12.06
C GLU A 489 6.22 -29.93 13.39
N ALA A 490 7.11 -28.93 13.33
CA ALA A 490 7.54 -28.19 14.52
C ALA A 490 6.48 -27.19 15.01
N GLN A 491 5.47 -26.90 14.18
CA GLN A 491 4.34 -26.01 14.51
C GLN A 491 3.15 -26.78 15.12
N LEU A 492 3.26 -28.11 15.24
CA LEU A 492 2.23 -29.00 15.77
C LEU A 492 2.85 -29.89 16.86
N PRO A 493 2.85 -29.43 18.13
CA PRO A 493 3.57 -30.11 19.21
C PRO A 493 2.97 -31.48 19.57
N TYR A 494 1.67 -31.66 19.41
CA TYR A 494 0.94 -32.90 19.71
C TYR A 494 0.60 -33.66 18.42
N ASP A 495 0.22 -34.95 18.57
CA ASP A 495 -0.16 -35.80 17.45
C ASP A 495 -1.64 -35.61 17.08
N ILE A 496 -2.50 -35.42 18.08
CA ILE A 496 -3.89 -35.01 17.88
C ILE A 496 -4.20 -33.91 18.90
N VAL A 497 -4.91 -32.89 18.46
CA VAL A 497 -5.59 -31.94 19.35
C VAL A 497 -7.08 -32.10 19.13
N SER A 498 -7.85 -32.28 20.20
CA SER A 498 -9.30 -32.36 20.11
C SER A 498 -9.97 -31.51 21.17
N MET A 499 -11.23 -31.14 20.89
CA MET A 499 -12.10 -30.43 21.81
C MET A 499 -13.37 -31.22 21.99
N ALA A 500 -13.83 -31.38 23.22
CA ALA A 500 -14.98 -32.21 23.54
C ALA A 500 -15.95 -31.50 24.48
N TYR A 501 -17.25 -31.75 24.26
CA TYR A 501 -18.29 -31.42 25.22
C TYR A 501 -18.21 -32.38 26.41
N ASP A 502 -18.64 -31.92 27.58
CA ASP A 502 -18.73 -32.77 28.78
C ASP A 502 -19.56 -34.04 28.54
N GLN A 503 -20.60 -33.96 27.71
CA GLN A 503 -21.47 -35.09 27.37
C GLN A 503 -20.76 -36.19 26.56
N ASP A 504 -19.67 -35.83 25.88
CA ASP A 504 -18.89 -36.75 25.07
C ASP A 504 -17.69 -37.34 25.82
N MET A 505 -17.40 -36.85 27.02
CA MET A 505 -16.20 -37.25 27.77
C MET A 505 -16.18 -38.74 28.13
N ASP A 506 -17.33 -39.36 28.43
CA ASP A 506 -17.40 -40.82 28.67
C ASP A 506 -16.91 -41.64 27.46
N ARG A 507 -17.22 -41.19 26.23
CA ARG A 507 -16.77 -41.84 24.99
C ARG A 507 -15.28 -41.58 24.74
N VAL A 508 -14.84 -40.34 24.98
CA VAL A 508 -13.43 -39.97 24.88
C VAL A 508 -12.57 -40.78 25.87
N GLU A 509 -13.01 -40.93 27.12
CA GLU A 509 -12.34 -41.74 28.14
C GLU A 509 -12.28 -43.22 27.74
N ALA A 510 -13.35 -43.76 27.14
CA ALA A 510 -13.33 -45.12 26.59
C ALA A 510 -12.25 -45.30 25.49
N VAL A 511 -12.06 -44.30 24.62
CA VAL A 511 -10.98 -44.31 23.62
C VAL A 511 -9.60 -44.22 24.30
N MET A 512 -9.45 -43.40 25.35
CA MET A 512 -8.20 -43.32 26.12
C MET A 512 -7.82 -44.67 26.73
N GLU A 513 -8.80 -45.38 27.33
CA GLU A 513 -8.60 -46.69 27.94
C GLU A 513 -8.33 -47.81 26.92
N GLU A 514 -9.03 -47.80 25.77
CA GLU A 514 -8.88 -48.82 24.73
C GLU A 514 -7.48 -48.82 24.10
N TYR A 515 -6.93 -47.64 23.84
CA TYR A 515 -5.66 -47.47 23.12
C TYR A 515 -4.44 -47.22 24.03
N ASP A 516 -4.62 -47.03 25.35
CA ASP A 516 -3.54 -46.76 26.33
C ASP A 516 -2.61 -45.61 25.88
N VAL A 517 -3.23 -44.51 25.44
CA VAL A 517 -2.54 -43.33 24.90
C VAL A 517 -2.30 -42.26 25.96
N LYS A 518 -1.19 -41.54 25.86
CA LYS A 518 -0.88 -40.45 26.79
C LYS A 518 -1.67 -39.21 26.40
N THR A 519 -2.50 -38.74 27.31
CA THR A 519 -3.38 -37.58 27.11
C THR A 519 -3.22 -36.53 28.20
N GLN A 520 -3.54 -35.30 27.84
CA GLN A 520 -3.62 -34.17 28.78
C GLN A 520 -4.95 -33.48 28.53
N VAL A 521 -5.77 -33.34 29.57
CA VAL A 521 -7.10 -32.73 29.50
C VAL A 521 -7.06 -31.43 30.29
N TYR A 522 -7.50 -30.35 29.66
CA TYR A 522 -7.55 -29.02 30.25
C TYR A 522 -8.95 -28.41 30.10
N PRO A 523 -9.45 -27.67 31.10
CA PRO A 523 -10.67 -26.91 30.95
C PRO A 523 -10.47 -25.79 29.92
N MET A 524 -11.45 -25.60 29.05
CA MET A 524 -11.47 -24.50 28.09
C MET A 524 -12.88 -23.98 27.86
N VAL A 525 -12.99 -22.79 27.28
CA VAL A 525 -14.25 -22.25 26.75
C VAL A 525 -14.00 -21.63 25.39
N ARG A 526 -14.96 -21.73 24.47
CA ARG A 526 -14.89 -20.91 23.25
C ARG A 526 -15.01 -19.44 23.64
N VAL A 527 -14.22 -18.60 22.99
CA VAL A 527 -14.28 -17.15 23.16
C VAL A 527 -14.43 -16.52 21.80
N ASN A 528 -15.40 -15.65 21.63
CA ASN A 528 -15.62 -14.95 20.39
C ASN A 528 -15.47 -13.44 20.54
N SER A 529 -15.02 -12.79 19.47
CA SER A 529 -14.99 -11.33 19.39
C SER A 529 -16.03 -10.82 18.41
N VAL A 530 -16.38 -9.54 18.55
CA VAL A 530 -17.30 -8.86 17.62
C VAL A 530 -16.84 -9.02 16.17
N ARG A 531 -15.52 -8.99 15.94
CA ARG A 531 -14.92 -9.05 14.62
C ARG A 531 -13.53 -9.69 14.64
N GLY A 532 -13.38 -10.81 13.95
CA GLY A 532 -12.15 -11.61 13.94
C GLY A 532 -11.10 -11.17 12.91
N ASN A 533 -11.44 -10.26 12.00
CA ASN A 533 -10.51 -9.83 10.96
C ASN A 533 -10.63 -8.34 10.60
N SER A 534 -9.64 -7.86 9.85
CA SER A 534 -9.53 -6.47 9.44
C SER A 534 -10.37 -6.08 8.22
N SER A 535 -11.33 -6.92 7.77
CA SER A 535 -12.25 -6.50 6.71
C SER A 535 -13.04 -5.27 7.21
N LEU A 536 -13.72 -4.51 6.34
CA LEU A 536 -14.60 -3.42 6.78
C LEU A 536 -16.02 -3.79 6.36
N GLU A 537 -16.69 -4.51 7.25
CA GLU A 537 -18.11 -4.90 7.19
C GLU A 537 -19.01 -3.83 7.83
N ASP A 538 -20.29 -3.84 7.47
CA ASP A 538 -21.29 -2.90 7.99
C ASP A 538 -21.43 -3.03 9.51
N GLU A 539 -21.03 -1.98 10.24
CA GLU A 539 -21.12 -1.95 11.70
C GLU A 539 -22.56 -2.08 12.21
N ARG A 540 -23.59 -1.84 11.38
CA ARG A 540 -25.03 -1.99 11.69
C ARG A 540 -25.52 -3.44 11.61
N MET A 541 -24.70 -4.35 11.10
CA MET A 541 -25.02 -5.77 11.01
C MET A 541 -24.14 -6.58 11.96
N VAL A 542 -24.61 -7.79 12.28
CA VAL A 542 -23.79 -8.78 12.94
C VAL A 542 -22.72 -9.25 11.96
N SER A 543 -21.46 -9.22 12.39
CA SER A 543 -20.34 -9.72 11.58
C SER A 543 -20.49 -11.22 11.39
N MET A 544 -20.34 -11.69 10.14
CA MET A 544 -20.27 -13.12 9.86
C MET A 544 -18.85 -13.66 10.14
N GLU A 545 -17.84 -12.79 10.09
CA GLU A 545 -16.43 -13.11 10.32
C GLU A 545 -16.00 -12.76 11.75
N GLN A 546 -16.71 -13.30 12.74
CA GLN A 546 -16.38 -13.14 14.18
C GLN A 546 -15.08 -13.87 14.55
N GLY A 547 -14.36 -13.33 15.53
CA GLY A 547 -13.15 -14.00 16.04
C GLY A 547 -13.54 -15.24 16.81
N GLN A 548 -12.77 -16.32 16.67
CA GLN A 548 -13.03 -17.60 17.33
C GLN A 548 -11.74 -18.06 18.00
N TYR A 549 -11.72 -18.06 19.33
CA TYR A 549 -10.55 -18.26 20.17
C TYR A 549 -10.83 -19.30 21.27
N ILE A 550 -9.77 -19.72 21.96
CA ILE A 550 -9.84 -20.67 23.07
C ILE A 550 -9.52 -19.90 24.35
N GLY A 551 -10.52 -19.73 25.21
CA GLY A 551 -10.35 -19.20 26.56
C GLY A 551 -9.78 -20.26 27.49
N ILE A 552 -8.77 -19.91 28.28
CA ILE A 552 -8.14 -20.76 29.30
C ILE A 552 -7.84 -19.96 30.58
N SER A 553 -7.65 -20.67 31.70
CA SER A 553 -7.22 -20.08 32.96
C SER A 553 -5.69 -19.86 33.03
N GLU A 554 -5.21 -19.07 33.99
CA GLU A 554 -3.77 -18.91 34.22
C GLU A 554 -3.10 -20.22 34.59
N ASP A 555 -3.75 -21.05 35.39
CA ASP A 555 -3.26 -22.38 35.77
C ASP A 555 -3.11 -23.29 34.55
N THR A 556 -4.07 -23.23 33.63
CA THR A 556 -4.02 -23.98 32.36
C THR A 556 -2.87 -23.49 31.48
N TYR A 557 -2.67 -22.17 31.39
CA TYR A 557 -1.53 -21.59 30.68
C TYR A 557 -0.18 -22.07 31.24
N ARG A 558 -0.02 -22.06 32.58
CA ARG A 558 1.19 -22.55 33.25
C ARG A 558 1.42 -24.03 32.93
N ALA A 559 0.37 -24.86 33.02
CA ALA A 559 0.46 -26.28 32.74
C ALA A 559 0.84 -26.58 31.28
N LEU A 560 0.26 -25.85 30.31
CA LEU A 560 0.61 -25.98 28.89
C LEU A 560 2.09 -25.63 28.61
N LYS A 561 2.61 -24.58 29.26
CA LYS A 561 4.03 -24.21 29.16
C LYS A 561 4.93 -25.30 29.75
N GLU A 562 4.60 -25.79 30.94
CA GLU A 562 5.36 -26.85 31.62
C GLU A 562 5.38 -28.15 30.83
N ALA A 563 4.25 -28.54 30.22
CA ALA A 563 4.14 -29.73 29.38
C ALA A 563 5.11 -29.72 28.20
N LEU A 564 5.40 -28.54 27.64
CA LEU A 564 6.37 -28.35 26.55
C LEU A 564 7.79 -28.02 27.05
N GLY A 565 8.04 -28.07 28.36
CA GLY A 565 9.33 -27.73 28.97
C GLY A 565 9.71 -26.25 28.84
N LYS A 566 8.71 -25.37 28.67
CA LYS A 566 8.87 -23.92 28.59
C LYS A 566 8.66 -23.29 29.96
N THR A 567 9.28 -22.14 30.20
CA THR A 567 9.09 -21.39 31.45
C THR A 567 7.87 -20.47 31.31
N PRO A 568 6.81 -20.65 32.13
CA PRO A 568 5.66 -19.74 32.11
C PRO A 568 6.05 -18.36 32.67
N GLU A 569 5.44 -17.31 32.12
CA GLU A 569 5.49 -15.98 32.73
C GLU A 569 4.51 -15.93 33.91
N ASN A 570 4.82 -15.11 34.92
CA ASN A 570 3.88 -14.85 36.00
C ASN A 570 2.97 -13.69 35.58
N LEU A 571 1.71 -14.00 35.26
CA LEU A 571 0.77 -13.05 34.68
C LEU A 571 0.05 -12.21 35.76
N ASP A 572 -0.39 -12.83 36.86
CA ASP A 572 -1.12 -12.18 37.97
C ASP A 572 -2.30 -11.30 37.47
N LEU A 573 -3.12 -11.85 36.57
CA LEU A 573 -4.23 -11.16 35.91
C LEU A 573 -5.37 -10.86 36.88
N LYS A 574 -6.03 -9.71 36.67
CA LYS A 574 -7.29 -9.36 37.35
C LYS A 574 -8.47 -9.49 36.42
N ASP A 575 -9.69 -9.49 36.98
CA ASP A 575 -10.92 -9.42 36.21
C ASP A 575 -10.90 -8.25 35.21
N GLY A 576 -11.20 -8.57 33.95
CA GLY A 576 -11.13 -7.63 32.82
C GLY A 576 -9.74 -7.45 32.20
N GLU A 577 -8.70 -8.06 32.76
CA GLU A 577 -7.35 -8.12 32.16
C GLU A 577 -7.16 -9.49 31.47
N ILE A 578 -6.59 -9.48 30.26
CA ILE A 578 -6.30 -10.70 29.49
C ILE A 578 -4.84 -10.75 29.05
N HIS A 579 -4.34 -11.98 28.87
CA HIS A 579 -3.09 -12.24 28.19
C HIS A 579 -3.31 -13.12 26.96
N THR A 580 -2.77 -12.71 25.82
CA THR A 580 -2.98 -13.44 24.55
C THR A 580 -1.75 -14.24 24.16
N VAL A 581 -1.93 -15.54 23.95
CA VAL A 581 -0.88 -16.43 23.41
C VAL A 581 -1.22 -16.74 21.96
N TYR A 582 -0.56 -16.02 21.04
CA TYR A 582 -0.79 -16.19 19.62
C TYR A 582 -0.20 -17.53 19.13
N GLN A 583 -1.08 -18.44 18.71
CA GLN A 583 -0.79 -19.70 18.02
C GLN A 583 -0.45 -19.44 16.54
N GLN A 584 0.55 -18.57 16.30
CA GLN A 584 0.92 -18.09 14.97
C GLN A 584 2.37 -18.41 14.66
N ASN A 585 2.63 -18.71 13.38
CA ASN A 585 4.01 -18.78 12.91
C ASN A 585 4.63 -17.37 12.75
N VAL A 586 5.96 -17.32 12.74
CA VAL A 586 6.74 -16.06 12.66
C VAL A 586 6.43 -15.22 11.42
N SER A 587 6.02 -15.83 10.30
CA SER A 587 5.71 -15.09 9.07
C SER A 587 4.40 -14.33 9.10
N MET A 588 3.47 -14.74 9.98
CA MET A 588 2.16 -14.10 10.08
C MET A 588 2.28 -12.68 10.67
N PRO A 589 1.53 -11.71 10.13
CA PRO A 589 1.49 -10.36 10.68
C PRO A 589 0.92 -10.37 12.10
N ALA A 590 1.21 -9.33 12.87
CA ALA A 590 0.52 -9.13 14.13
C ALA A 590 -0.99 -8.94 13.90
N ARG A 591 -1.79 -9.37 14.89
CA ARG A 591 -3.24 -9.28 14.87
C ARG A 591 -3.77 -8.73 16.17
N ASN A 592 -4.99 -8.21 16.13
CA ASN A 592 -5.80 -8.00 17.31
C ASN A 592 -6.80 -9.16 17.42
N LEU A 593 -7.28 -9.42 18.63
CA LEU A 593 -8.40 -10.34 18.86
C LEU A 593 -9.73 -9.72 18.41
N ASP A 594 -9.84 -8.39 18.43
CA ASP A 594 -11.03 -7.68 17.95
C ASP A 594 -10.66 -6.51 17.01
N TYR A 595 -11.29 -6.49 15.83
CA TYR A 595 -11.13 -5.45 14.82
C TYR A 595 -12.32 -4.47 14.74
N SER A 596 -13.30 -4.57 15.64
CA SER A 596 -14.54 -3.78 15.64
C SER A 596 -14.36 -2.26 15.89
N GLY A 597 -13.12 -1.77 15.98
CA GLY A 597 -12.81 -0.34 15.98
C GLY A 597 -12.84 0.33 17.36
N SER A 598 -12.99 -0.44 18.44
CA SER A 598 -12.81 0.10 19.79
C SER A 598 -11.34 0.38 20.07
N ARG A 599 -11.03 1.66 20.26
CA ARG A 599 -9.68 2.14 20.60
C ARG A 599 -9.33 1.91 22.08
N THR A 600 -10.10 1.09 22.80
CA THR A 600 -10.12 1.03 24.27
C THR A 600 -10.04 -0.38 24.85
N GLY A 601 -10.07 -1.44 24.04
CA GLY A 601 -9.95 -2.83 24.52
C GLY A 601 -10.48 -3.85 23.50
N ASN A 602 -10.22 -5.13 23.75
CA ASN A 602 -10.79 -6.24 22.98
C ASN A 602 -12.18 -6.56 23.53
N TYR A 603 -13.21 -6.57 22.70
CA TYR A 603 -14.55 -6.98 23.13
C TYR A 603 -14.74 -8.46 22.89
N LEU A 604 -14.79 -9.22 23.98
CA LEU A 604 -14.86 -10.67 23.97
C LEU A 604 -16.12 -11.15 24.67
N ARG A 605 -16.57 -12.34 24.28
CA ARG A 605 -17.67 -13.07 24.91
C ARG A 605 -17.29 -14.53 25.06
N PHE A 606 -17.69 -15.14 26.17
CA PHE A 606 -17.65 -16.60 26.33
C PHE A 606 -18.77 -17.24 25.52
N GLY A 607 -18.40 -18.23 24.69
CA GLY A 607 -19.28 -18.99 23.83
C GLY A 607 -18.91 -18.94 22.34
N GLN A 608 -19.76 -19.53 21.52
CA GLN A 608 -19.61 -19.55 20.06
C GLN A 608 -20.10 -18.24 19.42
N PRO A 609 -19.70 -17.93 18.18
CA PRO A 609 -20.22 -16.77 17.45
C PRO A 609 -21.75 -16.74 17.40
N LEU A 610 -22.31 -15.52 17.37
CA LEU A 610 -23.76 -15.30 17.35
C LEU A 610 -24.22 -14.97 15.93
N LEU A 611 -25.31 -15.60 15.46
CA LEU A 611 -25.91 -15.24 14.16
C LEU A 611 -26.69 -13.92 14.23
N TYR A 612 -27.30 -13.64 15.38
CA TYR A 612 -28.12 -12.46 15.59
C TYR A 612 -27.92 -11.87 16.99
N TYR A 613 -27.79 -10.54 17.06
CA TYR A 613 -27.94 -9.76 18.28
C TYR A 613 -28.29 -8.32 17.93
N SER A 614 -28.96 -7.60 18.84
CA SER A 614 -29.14 -6.16 18.70
C SER A 614 -27.78 -5.44 18.74
N VAL A 615 -27.39 -4.84 17.62
CA VAL A 615 -26.12 -4.12 17.48
C VAL A 615 -25.98 -2.96 18.47
N ASP A 616 -27.09 -2.34 18.88
CA ASP A 616 -27.10 -1.30 19.91
C ASP A 616 -26.65 -1.83 21.27
N ARG A 617 -26.87 -3.12 21.53
CA ARG A 617 -26.49 -3.83 22.77
C ARG A 617 -25.16 -4.58 22.66
N ARG A 618 -24.40 -4.40 21.57
CA ARG A 618 -23.11 -5.08 21.35
C ARG A 618 -22.17 -5.00 22.55
N HIS A 619 -22.07 -3.83 23.18
CA HIS A 619 -21.20 -3.59 24.33
C HIS A 619 -21.74 -4.16 25.66
N GLU A 620 -23.00 -4.62 25.69
CA GLU A 620 -23.57 -5.38 26.79
C GLU A 620 -23.32 -6.88 26.62
N ILE A 621 -23.24 -7.35 25.37
CA ILE A 621 -23.08 -8.77 25.01
C ILE A 621 -21.59 -9.16 25.00
N TYR A 622 -20.74 -8.30 24.46
CA TYR A 622 -19.29 -8.45 24.47
C TYR A 622 -18.71 -7.53 25.52
N THR A 623 -18.03 -8.10 26.50
CA THR A 623 -17.38 -7.35 27.58
C THR A 623 -16.01 -6.86 27.12
N GLY A 624 -15.63 -5.66 27.55
CA GLY A 624 -14.35 -5.07 27.17
C GLY A 624 -13.23 -5.58 28.07
N HIS A 625 -12.17 -6.08 27.46
CA HIS A 625 -10.97 -6.56 28.14
C HIS A 625 -9.74 -5.74 27.76
N GLU A 626 -8.90 -5.43 28.76
CA GLU A 626 -7.60 -4.82 28.58
C GLU A 626 -6.54 -5.91 28.35
N GLU A 627 -5.84 -5.86 27.23
CA GLU A 627 -4.74 -6.78 26.96
C GLU A 627 -3.46 -6.29 27.64
N VAL A 628 -3.14 -6.85 28.81
CA VAL A 628 -1.97 -6.45 29.61
C VAL A 628 -0.67 -7.09 29.13
N GLY A 629 -0.77 -8.19 28.38
CA GLY A 629 0.38 -8.86 27.78
C GLY A 629 -0.01 -9.69 26.57
N ARG A 630 0.95 -9.87 25.67
CA ARG A 630 0.83 -10.78 24.53
C ARG A 630 2.14 -11.47 24.26
N GLU A 631 2.06 -12.71 23.81
CA GLU A 631 3.22 -13.45 23.32
C GLU A 631 2.89 -14.23 22.05
N ARG A 632 3.91 -14.56 21.27
CA ARG A 632 3.80 -15.49 20.15
C ARG A 632 4.50 -16.78 20.53
N ASP A 633 3.72 -17.78 20.89
CA ASP A 633 4.23 -19.09 21.27
C ASP A 633 3.23 -20.20 20.95
N ILE A 634 3.72 -21.29 20.35
CA ILE A 634 2.88 -22.40 19.93
C ILE A 634 2.79 -23.37 21.11
N LEU A 635 1.62 -23.43 21.75
CA LEU A 635 1.30 -24.29 22.88
C LEU A 635 0.45 -25.47 22.44
N THR A 636 -0.64 -25.24 21.72
CA THR A 636 -1.54 -26.30 21.23
C THR A 636 -1.22 -26.69 19.79
N GLY A 637 -0.82 -25.73 18.97
CA GLY A 637 -0.52 -25.91 17.55
C GLY A 637 -1.03 -24.72 16.73
N VAL A 638 -0.53 -24.54 15.51
CA VAL A 638 -1.07 -23.53 14.57
C VAL A 638 -2.38 -24.05 13.95
N LEU A 639 -3.44 -24.07 14.77
CA LEU A 639 -4.80 -24.46 14.39
C LEU A 639 -5.51 -23.30 13.67
N GLY A 640 -6.62 -23.58 12.98
CA GLY A 640 -7.35 -22.55 12.24
C GLY A 640 -6.50 -21.74 11.24
N GLU A 641 -5.49 -22.38 10.62
CA GLU A 641 -4.43 -21.74 9.79
C GLU A 641 -3.60 -20.64 10.49
N GLY A 642 -3.65 -20.53 11.83
CA GLY A 642 -3.05 -19.45 12.63
C GLY A 642 -3.83 -18.13 12.55
N GLU A 643 -4.99 -18.14 11.92
CA GLU A 643 -5.85 -16.98 11.75
C GLU A 643 -6.88 -16.88 12.90
N GLN A 644 -7.31 -18.03 13.42
CA GLN A 644 -8.23 -18.23 14.54
C GLN A 644 -7.57 -19.07 15.64
N GLU A 645 -8.33 -19.48 16.67
CA GLU A 645 -7.94 -20.40 17.74
C GLU A 645 -6.66 -20.01 18.50
N GLN A 646 -6.46 -18.70 18.62
CA GLN A 646 -5.49 -18.13 19.56
C GLN A 646 -5.93 -18.45 20.99
N LEU A 647 -4.99 -18.56 21.93
CA LEU A 647 -5.35 -18.76 23.34
C LEU A 647 -5.53 -17.39 24.01
N VAL A 648 -6.65 -17.21 24.70
CA VAL A 648 -6.94 -16.04 25.52
C VAL A 648 -6.93 -16.49 26.98
N VAL A 649 -5.96 -16.00 27.74
CA VAL A 649 -5.79 -16.32 29.16
C VAL A 649 -6.54 -15.28 29.99
N PHE A 650 -7.44 -15.75 30.85
CA PHE A 650 -8.19 -14.95 31.80
C PHE A 650 -7.68 -15.21 33.22
N SER A 651 -8.05 -14.33 34.17
CA SER A 651 -7.90 -14.63 35.60
C SER A 651 -8.65 -15.94 35.92
N ASP A 652 -8.13 -16.73 36.88
CA ASP A 652 -8.77 -18.00 37.24
C ASP A 652 -10.22 -17.80 37.71
N GLU A 653 -10.51 -16.70 38.41
CA GLU A 653 -11.86 -16.36 38.87
C GLU A 653 -12.81 -16.00 37.71
N GLU A 654 -12.36 -15.21 36.74
CA GLU A 654 -13.17 -14.85 35.58
C GLU A 654 -13.42 -16.05 34.67
N PHE A 655 -12.38 -16.85 34.43
CA PHE A 655 -12.49 -18.08 33.65
C PHE A 655 -13.50 -19.03 34.28
N GLU A 656 -13.42 -19.30 35.58
CA GLU A 656 -14.32 -20.25 36.25
C GLU A 656 -15.78 -19.82 36.13
N ARG A 657 -16.09 -18.53 36.30
CA ARG A 657 -17.46 -18.02 36.10
C ARG A 657 -17.96 -18.22 34.67
N GLY A 658 -17.11 -17.96 33.67
CA GLY A 658 -17.43 -18.18 32.27
C GLY A 658 -17.61 -19.66 31.94
N TYR A 659 -16.71 -20.50 32.43
CA TYR A 659 -16.70 -21.95 32.28
C TYR A 659 -17.95 -22.61 32.86
N GLU A 660 -18.29 -22.31 34.12
CA GLU A 660 -19.52 -22.82 34.76
C GLU A 660 -20.78 -22.39 34.01
N SER A 661 -20.82 -21.15 33.50
CA SER A 661 -21.96 -20.63 32.74
C SER A 661 -22.17 -21.38 31.43
N VAL A 662 -21.10 -21.59 30.65
CA VAL A 662 -21.15 -22.35 29.39
C VAL A 662 -21.53 -23.80 29.64
N ARG A 663 -20.92 -24.42 30.65
CA ARG A 663 -21.16 -25.81 31.03
C ARG A 663 -22.62 -26.06 31.40
N LYS A 664 -23.18 -25.23 32.28
CA LYS A 664 -24.59 -25.33 32.70
C LYS A 664 -25.54 -25.18 31.52
N LYS A 665 -25.27 -24.23 30.63
CA LYS A 665 -26.09 -24.00 29.44
C LYS A 665 -26.05 -25.19 28.48
N ASN A 666 -24.86 -25.76 28.25
CA ASN A 666 -24.70 -26.98 27.46
C ASN A 666 -25.46 -28.15 28.11
N GLU A 667 -25.37 -28.34 29.43
CA GLU A 667 -26.10 -29.39 30.14
C GLU A 667 -27.63 -29.29 29.98
N GLU A 668 -28.18 -28.07 30.09
CA GLU A 668 -29.63 -27.82 29.98
C GLU A 668 -30.14 -28.04 28.54
N ASN A 669 -29.36 -27.68 27.52
CA ASN A 669 -29.82 -27.60 26.13
C ASN A 669 -29.31 -28.70 25.19
N MET A 670 -28.25 -29.42 25.54
CA MET A 670 -27.70 -30.50 24.69
C MET A 670 -28.72 -31.62 24.38
N PRO A 671 -29.57 -32.08 25.32
CA PRO A 671 -30.59 -33.07 24.99
C PRO A 671 -31.59 -32.60 23.92
N VAL A 672 -31.90 -31.30 23.90
CA VAL A 672 -32.81 -30.69 22.91
C VAL A 672 -32.16 -30.69 21.54
N LEU A 673 -30.86 -30.35 21.47
CA LEU A 673 -30.09 -30.37 20.23
C LEU A 673 -29.99 -31.79 19.63
N LEU A 674 -29.72 -32.79 20.48
CA LEU A 674 -29.63 -34.19 20.04
C LEU A 674 -30.97 -34.76 19.58
N GLU A 675 -32.10 -34.34 20.17
CA GLU A 675 -33.44 -34.82 19.79
C GLU A 675 -33.97 -34.17 18.51
N GLN A 676 -33.77 -32.85 18.36
CA GLN A 676 -34.39 -32.06 17.29
C GLN A 676 -33.44 -31.75 16.12
N GLY A 677 -32.14 -32.03 16.28
CA GLY A 677 -31.10 -31.82 15.29
C GLY A 677 -30.79 -30.34 15.01
N GLU A 678 -29.99 -30.09 13.98
CA GLU A 678 -29.50 -28.76 13.60
C GLU A 678 -30.60 -27.71 13.41
N ALA A 679 -31.79 -28.13 12.95
CA ALA A 679 -32.92 -27.24 12.71
C ALA A 679 -33.38 -26.50 13.98
N ALA A 680 -33.30 -27.14 15.15
CA ALA A 680 -33.65 -26.49 16.42
C ALA A 680 -32.63 -25.41 16.82
N TRP A 681 -31.36 -25.62 16.49
CA TRP A 681 -30.30 -24.65 16.77
C TRP A 681 -30.38 -23.45 15.82
N GLU A 682 -30.59 -23.70 14.52
CA GLU A 682 -30.82 -22.66 13.53
C GLU A 682 -32.06 -21.80 13.88
N GLU A 683 -33.18 -22.45 14.24
CA GLU A 683 -34.39 -21.74 14.66
C GLU A 683 -34.15 -20.92 15.94
N TYR A 684 -33.44 -21.50 16.92
CA TYR A 684 -33.13 -20.83 18.17
C TYR A 684 -32.26 -19.59 17.96
N MET A 685 -31.20 -19.68 17.15
CA MET A 685 -30.30 -18.55 16.84
C MET A 685 -31.00 -17.40 16.11
N VAL A 686 -32.05 -17.67 15.35
CA VAL A 686 -32.82 -16.62 14.66
C VAL A 686 -33.78 -15.92 15.62
N GLN A 687 -34.21 -16.61 16.68
CA GLN A 687 -35.22 -16.12 17.63
C GLN A 687 -34.63 -15.52 18.92
N ASN A 688 -33.38 -15.85 19.26
CA ASN A 688 -32.72 -15.45 20.49
C ASN A 688 -31.41 -14.69 20.22
N GLU A 689 -30.99 -13.83 21.15
CA GLU A 689 -29.71 -13.11 21.08
C GLU A 689 -28.54 -13.94 21.67
N ASP A 690 -28.73 -15.25 21.81
CA ASP A 690 -27.73 -16.21 22.26
C ASP A 690 -27.84 -17.54 21.49
N ASN A 691 -26.82 -18.40 21.62
CA ASN A 691 -26.83 -19.72 20.99
C ASN A 691 -27.53 -20.76 21.89
N LEU A 692 -28.04 -21.84 21.33
CA LEU A 692 -28.65 -22.91 22.14
C LEU A 692 -27.59 -23.64 22.99
N THR A 693 -26.42 -23.88 22.42
CA THR A 693 -25.19 -24.39 23.06
C THR A 693 -24.03 -23.45 22.75
N ASP A 694 -22.98 -23.43 23.58
CA ASP A 694 -21.90 -22.44 23.47
C ASP A 694 -20.50 -23.07 23.24
N GLY A 695 -20.46 -24.26 22.64
CA GLY A 695 -19.22 -24.93 22.25
C GLY A 695 -18.65 -25.93 23.27
N PRO A 696 -17.54 -26.63 22.93
CA PRO A 696 -16.90 -27.62 23.79
C PRO A 696 -16.25 -27.00 25.03
N THR A 697 -16.05 -27.82 26.06
CA THR A 697 -15.54 -27.42 27.40
C THR A 697 -14.22 -28.08 27.78
N ASN A 698 -13.76 -29.05 27.00
CA ASN A 698 -12.53 -29.81 27.29
C ASN A 698 -11.57 -29.70 26.12
N LEU A 699 -10.33 -29.27 26.38
CA LEU A 699 -9.23 -29.26 25.42
C LEU A 699 -8.35 -30.47 25.73
N ILE A 700 -8.16 -31.34 24.74
CA ILE A 700 -7.48 -32.61 24.90
C ILE A 700 -6.29 -32.68 23.94
N LEU A 701 -5.12 -32.94 24.51
CA LEU A 701 -3.85 -33.03 23.77
C LEU A 701 -3.36 -34.47 23.84
N TRP A 702 -3.18 -35.08 22.67
CA TRP A 702 -2.87 -36.51 22.55
C TRP A 702 -1.45 -36.73 22.03
N GLU A 703 -0.72 -37.63 22.69
CA GLU A 703 0.53 -38.21 22.20
C GLU A 703 0.27 -39.66 21.82
N VAL A 704 0.20 -39.93 20.51
CA VAL A 704 -0.30 -41.22 19.98
C VAL A 704 0.82 -41.95 19.24
N PRO A 705 1.10 -43.22 19.57
CA PRO A 705 2.02 -44.05 18.79
C PRO A 705 1.61 -44.15 17.32
N LYS A 706 2.58 -44.08 16.41
CA LYS A 706 2.32 -44.06 14.96
C LYS A 706 1.53 -45.25 14.43
N ASP A 707 1.63 -46.40 15.09
CA ASP A 707 0.92 -47.64 14.74
C ASP A 707 -0.56 -47.61 15.10
N GLN A 708 -0.98 -46.75 16.04
CA GLN A 708 -2.36 -46.60 16.50
C GLN A 708 -3.02 -45.30 16.01
N TYR A 709 -2.25 -44.41 15.39
CA TYR A 709 -2.68 -43.06 15.02
C TYR A 709 -3.98 -43.04 14.20
N GLU A 710 -4.06 -43.82 13.12
CA GLU A 710 -5.25 -43.87 12.26
C GLU A 710 -6.48 -44.42 13.00
N ASP A 711 -6.29 -45.43 13.86
CA ASP A 711 -7.37 -46.04 14.63
C ASP A 711 -7.94 -45.06 15.66
N VAL A 712 -7.07 -44.33 16.36
CA VAL A 712 -7.47 -43.28 17.32
C VAL A 712 -8.15 -42.10 16.63
N VAL A 713 -7.63 -41.64 15.48
CA VAL A 713 -8.28 -40.58 14.69
C VAL A 713 -9.68 -41.02 14.26
N SER A 714 -9.83 -42.26 13.79
CA SER A 714 -11.13 -42.81 13.41
C SER A 714 -12.06 -42.96 14.61
N ALA A 715 -11.55 -43.33 15.78
CA ALA A 715 -12.35 -43.45 17.00
C ALA A 715 -12.82 -42.08 17.53
N LEU A 716 -12.10 -41.00 17.22
CA LEU A 716 -12.43 -39.63 17.63
C LEU A 716 -13.24 -38.85 16.59
N SER A 717 -13.49 -39.39 15.38
CA SER A 717 -14.16 -38.66 14.29
C SER A 717 -15.58 -38.19 14.65
N PHE A 718 -16.23 -38.87 15.60
CA PHE A 718 -17.56 -38.49 16.11
C PHE A 718 -17.60 -37.07 16.70
N LEU A 719 -16.49 -36.57 17.26
CA LEU A 719 -16.40 -35.21 17.81
C LEU A 719 -16.67 -34.13 16.75
N GLU A 720 -16.48 -34.50 15.49
CA GLU A 720 -16.68 -33.63 14.33
C GLU A 720 -17.95 -33.97 13.56
N GLU A 721 -18.28 -35.26 13.43
CA GLU A 721 -19.47 -35.73 12.72
C GLU A 721 -20.78 -35.41 13.45
N GLU A 722 -20.79 -35.45 14.78
CA GLU A 722 -21.98 -35.21 15.61
C GLU A 722 -22.16 -33.72 15.99
N HIS A 723 -21.12 -32.91 15.82
CA HIS A 723 -21.13 -31.45 16.09
C HIS A 723 -20.71 -30.59 14.87
N PRO A 724 -21.33 -30.77 13.70
CA PRO A 724 -20.98 -30.02 12.48
C PRO A 724 -21.19 -28.50 12.61
N ILE A 725 -22.01 -28.10 13.59
CA ILE A 725 -22.37 -26.72 13.89
C ILE A 725 -21.18 -25.87 14.34
N ASP A 726 -20.17 -26.51 14.94
CA ASP A 726 -18.96 -25.83 15.41
C ASP A 726 -18.13 -25.26 14.26
N ARG A 727 -18.37 -25.73 13.02
CA ARG A 727 -17.76 -25.24 11.77
C ARG A 727 -18.61 -24.24 11.00
N LEU A 728 -19.81 -23.91 11.47
CA LEU A 728 -20.77 -23.10 10.71
C LEU A 728 -20.20 -21.73 10.34
N PHE A 729 -19.53 -21.07 11.28
CA PHE A 729 -18.99 -19.72 11.09
C PHE A 729 -17.62 -19.70 10.40
N ASP A 730 -16.80 -20.74 10.60
CA ASP A 730 -15.50 -20.89 9.97
C ASP A 730 -15.14 -22.37 9.85
N GLU A 731 -15.08 -22.89 8.62
CA GLU A 731 -14.77 -24.31 8.35
C GLU A 731 -13.39 -24.74 8.89
N ARG A 732 -12.50 -23.79 9.18
CA ARG A 732 -11.17 -24.06 9.74
C ARG A 732 -11.20 -24.33 11.25
N VAL A 733 -12.29 -23.95 11.92
CA VAL A 733 -12.49 -24.10 13.36
C VAL A 733 -13.38 -25.31 13.59
N GLY A 734 -12.83 -26.39 14.12
CA GLY A 734 -13.54 -27.61 14.48
C GLY A 734 -13.06 -28.20 15.79
N ASN A 735 -13.39 -29.48 16.00
CA ASN A 735 -13.17 -30.19 17.26
C ASN A 735 -12.11 -31.29 17.18
N LEU A 736 -11.64 -31.64 15.99
CA LEU A 736 -10.60 -32.65 15.80
C LEU A 736 -9.52 -32.13 14.84
N TYR A 737 -8.27 -32.18 15.28
CA TYR A 737 -7.11 -31.75 14.52
C TYR A 737 -6.03 -32.84 14.48
N PRO A 738 -6.14 -33.78 13.53
CA PRO A 738 -5.09 -34.77 13.30
C PRO A 738 -3.84 -34.11 12.70
N LYS A 739 -2.66 -34.33 13.29
CA LYS A 739 -1.39 -33.74 12.84
C LYS A 739 -1.06 -34.03 11.38
N ASP A 740 -1.27 -35.25 10.90
CA ASP A 740 -0.90 -35.63 9.53
C ASP A 740 -1.72 -34.87 8.47
N GLU A 741 -2.99 -34.56 8.76
CA GLU A 741 -3.82 -33.69 7.92
C GLU A 741 -3.38 -32.23 8.01
N MET A 742 -3.08 -31.77 9.23
CA MET A 742 -2.68 -30.40 9.51
C MET A 742 -1.31 -30.05 8.91
N ILE A 743 -0.36 -31.00 8.83
CA ILE A 743 0.95 -30.79 8.19
C ILE A 743 0.77 -30.36 6.74
N GLY A 744 -0.16 -30.99 6.01
CA GLY A 744 -0.48 -30.63 4.63
C GLY A 744 -0.97 -29.18 4.51
N LYS A 745 -1.98 -28.82 5.32
CA LYS A 745 -2.59 -27.48 5.36
C LYS A 745 -1.59 -26.39 5.75
N VAL A 746 -0.83 -26.61 6.84
CA VAL A 746 0.18 -25.67 7.34
C VAL A 746 1.33 -25.49 6.33
N LYS A 747 1.79 -26.58 5.70
CA LYS A 747 2.83 -26.52 4.67
C LYS A 747 2.36 -25.75 3.44
N GLU A 748 1.15 -26.01 2.97
CA GLU A 748 0.56 -25.27 1.87
C GLU A 748 0.50 -23.78 2.19
N SER A 749 -0.04 -23.41 3.37
CA SER A 749 -0.14 -22.02 3.84
C SER A 749 1.22 -21.32 3.90
N ASN A 750 2.25 -21.97 4.44
CA ASN A 750 3.60 -21.41 4.55
C ASN A 750 4.29 -21.17 3.19
N VAL A 751 4.23 -22.16 2.29
CA VAL A 751 4.87 -22.05 0.95
C VAL A 751 4.20 -20.97 0.11
N ARG A 752 2.89 -20.89 0.22
CA ARG A 752 2.00 -19.93 -0.44
C ARG A 752 2.28 -18.49 -0.03
N ASP A 753 2.38 -18.23 1.28
CA ASP A 753 2.69 -16.90 1.80
C ASP A 753 4.11 -16.46 1.38
N LEU A 754 5.09 -17.37 1.48
CA LEU A 754 6.46 -17.12 1.02
C LEU A 754 6.53 -16.80 -0.48
N THR A 755 5.89 -17.61 -1.32
CA THR A 755 5.91 -17.47 -2.79
C THR A 755 5.30 -16.14 -3.22
N THR A 756 4.18 -15.77 -2.60
CA THR A 756 3.50 -14.50 -2.86
C THR A 756 4.39 -13.30 -2.59
N GLN A 757 5.06 -13.28 -1.44
CA GLN A 757 5.98 -12.18 -1.08
C GLN A 757 7.23 -12.16 -1.96
N ALA A 758 7.72 -13.33 -2.38
CA ALA A 758 8.86 -13.43 -3.29
C ALA A 758 8.57 -12.83 -4.66
N VAL A 759 7.37 -13.10 -5.22
CA VAL A 759 6.93 -12.50 -6.49
C VAL A 759 6.79 -10.99 -6.36
N ALA A 760 6.18 -10.49 -5.28
CA ALA A 760 6.05 -9.06 -5.02
C ALA A 760 7.43 -8.36 -4.94
N ALA A 761 8.37 -8.93 -4.18
CA ALA A 761 9.73 -8.43 -4.08
C ALA A 761 10.45 -8.41 -5.44
N ALA A 762 10.30 -9.47 -6.23
CA ALA A 762 10.91 -9.58 -7.56
C ALA A 762 10.37 -8.52 -8.54
N LEU A 763 9.05 -8.28 -8.55
CA LEU A 763 8.42 -7.27 -9.40
C LEU A 763 8.93 -5.86 -9.10
N VAL A 764 8.96 -5.48 -7.82
CA VAL A 764 9.48 -4.18 -7.36
C VAL A 764 10.98 -4.07 -7.66
N PHE A 765 11.73 -5.17 -7.53
CA PHE A 765 13.15 -5.20 -7.85
C PHE A 765 13.42 -4.96 -9.34
N VAL A 766 12.72 -5.67 -10.24
CA VAL A 766 12.81 -5.48 -11.70
C VAL A 766 12.44 -4.04 -12.08
N PHE A 767 11.40 -3.50 -11.46
CA PHE A 767 11.02 -2.10 -11.63
C PHE A 767 12.16 -1.15 -11.24
N GLY A 768 12.84 -1.43 -10.12
CA GLY A 768 14.05 -0.73 -9.70
C GLY A 768 15.18 -0.76 -10.73
N LEU A 769 15.50 -1.95 -11.25
CA LEU A 769 16.55 -2.14 -12.25
C LEU A 769 16.28 -1.30 -13.52
N PHE A 770 15.02 -1.27 -13.97
CA PHE A 770 14.59 -0.47 -15.11
C PHE A 770 14.71 1.03 -14.84
N GLN A 771 14.37 1.49 -13.63
CA GLN A 771 14.52 2.90 -13.23
C GLN A 771 15.98 3.36 -13.30
N ILE A 772 16.93 2.58 -12.74
CA ILE A 772 18.36 2.94 -12.86
C ILE A 772 18.80 2.88 -14.31
N TYR A 773 18.37 1.88 -15.06
CA TYR A 773 18.75 1.75 -16.46
C TYR A 773 18.34 3.00 -17.26
N SER A 774 17.06 3.38 -17.18
CA SER A 774 16.53 4.58 -17.83
C SER A 774 17.28 5.84 -17.42
N LYS A 775 17.52 6.03 -16.11
CA LYS A 775 18.29 7.17 -15.60
C LYS A 775 19.73 7.17 -16.11
N THR A 776 20.40 6.02 -16.14
CA THR A 776 21.82 5.95 -16.55
C THR A 776 21.95 6.17 -18.06
N GLN A 777 21.03 5.61 -18.86
CA GLN A 777 20.95 5.88 -20.30
C GLN A 777 20.70 7.38 -20.58
N SER A 778 19.85 8.05 -19.79
CA SER A 778 19.65 9.50 -19.90
C SER A 778 20.91 10.34 -19.69
N GLU A 779 21.87 9.82 -18.93
CA GLU A 779 23.11 10.52 -18.58
C GLU A 779 24.28 10.13 -19.47
N ALA A 780 24.18 9.01 -20.19
CA ALA A 780 25.26 8.42 -20.99
C ALA A 780 25.85 9.43 -21.98
N GLY A 781 25.03 10.13 -22.77
CA GLY A 781 25.51 11.13 -23.73
C GLY A 781 26.30 12.27 -23.07
N THR A 782 25.80 12.83 -21.96
CA THR A 782 26.54 13.85 -21.20
C THR A 782 27.83 13.33 -20.56
N MET A 783 27.85 12.07 -20.14
CA MET A 783 29.05 11.42 -19.60
C MET A 783 30.09 11.21 -20.70
N GLN A 784 29.67 10.84 -21.91
CA GLN A 784 30.54 10.71 -23.09
C GLN A 784 31.12 12.05 -23.53
N GLU A 785 30.29 13.11 -23.62
CA GLU A 785 30.75 14.48 -23.90
C GLU A 785 31.79 14.95 -22.87
N GLN A 786 31.54 14.65 -21.58
CA GLN A 786 32.48 14.96 -20.51
C GLN A 786 33.78 14.16 -20.63
N ASP A 787 33.73 12.87 -20.93
CA ASP A 787 34.93 12.05 -21.09
C ASP A 787 35.77 12.57 -22.26
N LEU A 788 35.14 12.90 -23.40
CA LEU A 788 35.81 13.50 -24.55
C LEU A 788 36.49 14.83 -24.20
N PHE A 789 35.82 15.68 -23.42
CA PHE A 789 36.43 16.93 -22.92
C PHE A 789 37.65 16.64 -22.03
N LEU A 790 37.56 15.68 -21.12
CA LEU A 790 38.68 15.30 -20.24
C LEU A 790 39.83 14.61 -20.98
N ILE A 791 39.55 13.87 -22.07
CA ILE A 791 40.55 13.35 -23.01
C ILE A 791 41.34 14.52 -23.60
N ARG A 792 40.64 15.54 -24.11
CA ARG A 792 41.27 16.72 -24.74
C ARG A 792 42.11 17.56 -23.77
N LEU A 793 41.79 17.52 -22.47
CA LEU A 793 42.59 18.13 -21.40
C LEU A 793 43.81 17.28 -20.98
N GLY A 794 44.01 16.09 -21.55
CA GLY A 794 45.14 15.22 -21.23
C GLY A 794 44.96 14.39 -19.95
N MET A 795 43.74 14.28 -19.40
CA MET A 795 43.49 13.49 -18.19
C MET A 795 43.69 12.00 -18.46
N LYS A 796 44.36 11.27 -17.56
CA LYS A 796 44.65 9.84 -17.72
C LYS A 796 43.35 9.01 -17.73
N GLY A 797 43.29 7.98 -18.59
CA GLY A 797 42.11 7.10 -18.69
C GLY A 797 41.69 6.43 -17.38
N LYS A 798 42.65 6.07 -16.50
CA LYS A 798 42.36 5.54 -15.16
C LYS A 798 41.58 6.54 -14.28
N GLU A 799 41.90 7.83 -14.34
CA GLU A 799 41.24 8.85 -13.55
C GLU A 799 39.84 9.17 -14.08
N ARG A 800 39.68 9.19 -15.41
CA ARG A 800 38.37 9.38 -16.05
C ARG A 800 37.42 8.22 -15.74
N ARG A 801 37.90 6.98 -15.82
CA ARG A 801 37.12 5.80 -15.43
C ARG A 801 36.72 5.85 -13.96
N LYS A 802 37.64 6.25 -13.06
CA LYS A 802 37.34 6.44 -11.64
C LYS A 802 36.28 7.52 -11.41
N LEU A 803 36.29 8.61 -12.19
CA LEU A 803 35.28 9.66 -12.12
C LEU A 803 33.90 9.15 -12.56
N MET A 804 33.83 8.42 -13.68
CA MET A 804 32.59 7.84 -14.20
C MET A 804 32.01 6.79 -13.24
N HIS A 805 32.86 5.88 -12.74
CA HIS A 805 32.48 4.93 -11.69
C HIS A 805 31.88 5.65 -10.48
N ARG A 806 32.53 6.71 -10.00
CA ARG A 806 32.04 7.51 -8.87
C ARG A 806 30.70 8.22 -9.17
N GLN A 807 30.46 8.67 -10.40
CA GLN A 807 29.20 9.30 -10.83
C GLN A 807 28.03 8.30 -10.90
N ILE A 808 28.29 7.06 -11.32
CA ILE A 808 27.26 6.01 -11.44
C ILE A 808 26.97 5.36 -10.08
N HIS A 809 28.02 4.93 -9.36
CA HIS A 809 27.91 4.07 -8.18
C HIS A 809 27.62 4.82 -6.88
N ARG A 810 28.18 6.02 -6.66
CA ARG A 810 27.97 6.71 -5.36
C ARG A 810 26.52 7.10 -5.07
N PRO A 811 25.73 7.64 -6.02
CA PRO A 811 24.33 7.92 -5.77
C PRO A 811 23.56 6.67 -5.32
N PHE A 812 23.90 5.51 -5.90
CA PHE A 812 23.35 4.23 -5.50
C PHE A 812 23.78 3.82 -4.09
N TRP A 813 25.08 3.88 -3.76
CA TRP A 813 25.53 3.49 -2.41
C TRP A 813 24.99 4.43 -1.31
N ILE A 814 24.70 5.69 -1.63
CA ILE A 814 24.02 6.61 -0.71
C ILE A 814 22.56 6.20 -0.50
N SER A 815 21.85 5.79 -1.56
CA SER A 815 20.48 5.29 -1.41
C SER A 815 20.43 3.94 -0.70
N ALA A 816 21.39 3.06 -0.97
CA ALA A 816 21.54 1.76 -0.32
C ALA A 816 21.68 1.92 1.20
N ALA A 817 22.58 2.81 1.65
CA ALA A 817 22.77 3.09 3.07
C ALA A 817 21.49 3.62 3.74
N ALA A 818 20.70 4.45 3.03
CA ALA A 818 19.42 4.91 3.54
C ALA A 818 18.37 3.78 3.58
N GLY A 819 18.37 2.88 2.58
CA GLY A 819 17.50 1.71 2.54
C GLY A 819 17.75 0.76 3.72
N ILE A 820 19.00 0.38 3.98
CA ILE A 820 19.40 -0.48 5.10
C ILE A 820 18.97 0.13 6.45
N LEU A 821 19.12 1.46 6.60
CA LEU A 821 18.73 2.13 7.84
C LEU A 821 17.21 2.03 8.08
N ILE A 822 16.40 2.22 7.05
CA ILE A 822 14.94 2.08 7.15
C ILE A 822 14.54 0.62 7.36
N GLU A 823 15.15 -0.33 6.64
CA GLU A 823 14.98 -1.76 6.84
C GLU A 823 15.25 -2.17 8.29
N THR A 824 16.35 -1.70 8.86
CA THR A 824 16.72 -2.03 10.25
C THR A 824 15.68 -1.48 11.23
N VAL A 825 15.24 -0.23 11.05
CA VAL A 825 14.20 0.36 11.92
C VAL A 825 12.91 -0.44 11.84
N PHE A 826 12.43 -0.73 10.63
CA PHE A 826 11.18 -1.48 10.48
C PHE A 826 11.30 -2.93 10.96
N ALA A 827 12.44 -3.60 10.76
CA ALA A 827 12.66 -4.94 11.32
C ALA A 827 12.57 -4.93 12.86
N LEU A 828 13.13 -3.91 13.53
CA LEU A 828 13.02 -3.77 14.98
C LEU A 828 11.57 -3.52 15.41
N LEU A 829 10.83 -2.65 14.71
CA LEU A 829 9.41 -2.44 14.97
C LEU A 829 8.60 -3.72 14.75
N THR A 830 8.92 -4.52 13.74
CA THR A 830 8.28 -5.81 13.49
C THR A 830 8.58 -6.82 14.59
N PHE A 831 9.80 -6.86 15.14
CA PHE A 831 10.13 -7.76 16.24
C PHE A 831 9.29 -7.48 17.48
N GLU A 832 9.04 -6.21 17.77
CA GLU A 832 8.18 -5.77 18.87
C GLU A 832 6.71 -6.11 18.58
N VAL A 833 6.19 -5.67 17.43
CA VAL A 833 4.77 -5.82 17.06
C VAL A 833 4.37 -7.29 16.90
N ARG A 834 5.24 -8.15 16.36
CA ARG A 834 4.99 -9.58 16.19
C ARG A 834 5.45 -10.44 17.38
N SER A 835 5.93 -9.83 18.46
CA SER A 835 6.41 -10.54 19.66
C SER A 835 7.45 -11.63 19.35
N TYR A 836 8.45 -11.32 18.51
CA TYR A 836 9.47 -12.30 18.14
C TYR A 836 10.31 -12.72 19.34
N GLN A 837 10.55 -14.03 19.48
CA GLN A 837 11.47 -14.53 20.48
C GLN A 837 12.92 -14.22 20.07
N THR A 838 13.85 -14.22 21.05
CA THR A 838 15.28 -13.91 20.81
C THR A 838 15.89 -14.81 19.72
N GLY A 839 15.48 -16.09 19.67
CA GLY A 839 15.92 -17.03 18.63
C GLY A 839 15.47 -16.63 17.23
N ASP A 840 14.22 -16.14 17.10
CA ASP A 840 13.65 -15.70 15.83
C ASP A 840 14.28 -14.40 15.35
N MET A 841 14.55 -13.46 16.26
CA MET A 841 15.29 -12.22 15.93
C MET A 841 16.67 -12.52 15.33
N LEU A 842 17.39 -13.52 15.87
CA LEU A 842 18.70 -13.94 15.35
C LEU A 842 18.58 -14.61 13.98
N ARG A 843 17.63 -15.53 13.81
CA ARG A 843 17.37 -16.20 12.52
C ARG A 843 16.97 -15.19 11.45
N TYR A 844 16.06 -14.27 11.79
CA TYR A 844 15.64 -13.18 10.92
C TYR A 844 16.84 -12.33 10.52
N SER A 845 17.65 -11.88 11.49
CA SER A 845 18.80 -11.00 11.22
C SER A 845 19.84 -11.68 10.32
N ALA A 846 20.07 -12.98 10.50
CA ALA A 846 20.96 -13.76 9.64
C ALA A 846 20.41 -13.89 8.22
N ALA A 847 19.13 -14.26 8.07
CA ALA A 847 18.46 -14.38 6.77
C ALA A 847 18.39 -13.03 6.03
N ALA A 848 18.05 -11.95 6.74
CA ALA A 848 18.06 -10.58 6.23
C ALA A 848 19.45 -10.17 5.74
N ALA A 849 20.51 -10.45 6.51
CA ALA A 849 21.87 -10.14 6.09
C ALA A 849 22.26 -10.86 4.79
N VAL A 850 21.93 -12.15 4.65
CA VAL A 850 22.19 -12.92 3.41
C VAL A 850 21.39 -12.35 2.24
N PHE A 851 20.10 -12.11 2.43
CA PHE A 851 19.22 -11.53 1.41
C PHE A 851 19.73 -10.17 0.94
N THR A 852 20.09 -9.28 1.88
CA THR A 852 20.59 -7.93 1.60
C THR A 852 21.95 -7.96 0.91
N ILE A 853 22.85 -8.90 1.25
CA ILE A 853 24.12 -9.11 0.52
C ILE A 853 23.87 -9.53 -0.93
N LEU A 854 23.01 -10.52 -1.17
CA LEU A 854 22.68 -11.00 -2.52
C LEU A 854 22.02 -9.90 -3.35
N TYR A 855 21.08 -9.18 -2.75
CA TYR A 855 20.40 -8.04 -3.35
C TYR A 855 21.39 -6.97 -3.85
N TYR A 856 22.32 -6.55 -2.99
CA TYR A 856 23.31 -5.54 -3.36
C TYR A 856 24.38 -6.05 -4.33
N LEU A 857 24.69 -7.34 -4.31
CA LEU A 857 25.59 -7.97 -5.29
C LEU A 857 25.00 -7.92 -6.70
N ILE A 858 23.69 -8.23 -6.86
CA ILE A 858 23.02 -8.13 -8.16
C ILE A 858 23.02 -6.68 -8.65
N TRP A 859 22.78 -5.72 -7.76
CA TRP A 859 22.86 -4.30 -8.10
C TRP A 859 24.26 -3.87 -8.56
N GLU A 860 25.32 -4.28 -7.85
CA GLU A 860 26.70 -3.94 -8.21
C GLU A 860 27.08 -4.52 -9.58
N ILE A 861 26.63 -5.74 -9.89
CA ILE A 861 26.76 -6.33 -11.23
C ILE A 861 26.03 -5.47 -12.26
N TRP A 862 24.78 -5.09 -12.01
CA TRP A 862 23.97 -4.28 -12.91
C TRP A 862 24.61 -2.91 -13.21
N LEU A 863 25.06 -2.20 -12.16
CA LEU A 863 25.76 -0.92 -12.28
C LEU A 863 27.06 -1.06 -13.07
N THR A 864 27.81 -2.12 -12.84
CA THR A 864 29.06 -2.42 -13.56
C THR A 864 28.81 -2.72 -15.04
N VAL A 865 27.74 -3.43 -15.38
CA VAL A 865 27.35 -3.68 -16.78
C VAL A 865 27.04 -2.36 -17.49
N MET A 866 26.27 -1.48 -16.85
CA MET A 866 25.97 -0.16 -17.41
C MET A 866 27.20 0.73 -17.55
N GLU A 867 28.07 0.76 -16.54
CA GLU A 867 29.36 1.47 -16.60
C GLU A 867 30.20 0.99 -17.79
N ARG A 868 30.33 -0.33 -17.97
CA ARG A 868 31.10 -0.92 -19.08
C ARG A 868 30.50 -0.57 -20.45
N LYS A 869 29.17 -0.56 -20.57
CA LYS A 869 28.47 -0.18 -21.80
C LYS A 869 28.81 1.27 -22.18
N ILE A 870 28.67 2.21 -21.25
CA ILE A 870 28.95 3.64 -21.48
C ILE A 870 30.43 3.87 -21.81
N TRP A 871 31.33 3.19 -21.12
CA TRP A 871 32.77 3.28 -21.39
C TRP A 871 33.15 2.77 -22.78
N LYS A 872 32.56 1.66 -23.23
CA LYS A 872 32.80 1.13 -24.59
C LYS A 872 32.29 2.08 -25.66
N GLU A 873 31.09 2.64 -25.48
CA GLU A 873 30.51 3.62 -26.41
C GLU A 873 31.35 4.91 -26.46
N ALA A 874 31.88 5.37 -25.32
CA ALA A 874 32.80 6.50 -25.26
C ALA A 874 34.13 6.23 -26.00
N GLY A 875 34.66 5.01 -25.91
CA GLY A 875 35.92 4.61 -26.55
C GLY A 875 35.82 4.35 -28.06
N ASN A 876 34.62 4.00 -28.56
CA ASN A 876 34.35 3.79 -29.99
C ASN A 876 34.06 5.09 -30.75
N GLY A 877 33.83 6.20 -30.04
CA GLY A 877 33.81 7.55 -30.61
C GLY A 877 35.24 8.06 -30.88
N LYS A 878 35.95 7.39 -31.78
CA LYS A 878 37.19 7.91 -32.39
C LYS A 878 36.85 8.68 -33.66
#